data_AF-A0A1T4JW78-F1
#
_entry.id   AF-A0A1T4JW78-F1
#
_cell.length_a   1.000
_cell.length_b   1.000
_cell.length_c   1.000
_cell.angle_alpha   90.00
_cell.angle_beta   90.00
_cell.angle_gamma   90.00
#
_symmetry.space_group_name_H-M   'P 1'
#
loop_
_entity.id
_entity.type
_entity.pdbx_description
1 polymer ?
#
loop_
_entity_poly.entity_id
_entity_poly.type
_entity_poly.pdbx_seq_one_letter_code
_entity_poly.pdbx_strand_id
1 'polypeptide(L)'
;MRRNLLILITILLICVTFSLATLAENSIDQTYQVSNEDLSFEYRNNAKGKTAEEIIKEVVSYFDRIKDFKGALVSKVFLEKKEVTYQTNLMKNQQRSLTDNSYTFGKVQGTEEGRLLNALPWIYLPPDYSLLQNGLLLSGQRDYLEPLANLEDLYKLKLLGEAKLHNRSIYLLELSNVFSKQVLWIDKEKMLINRIEIFNGANQLVATINYNGYRELVEDVWLPNLIVVEDNNGKKLLEINYQNWVVNSGLNNSDFSIGFAYQARQEIDKLKKIIDKNHKDTESRYKLAKLYYQVLETDKAINTLLDAIKIKKKIKYYKKLAEIYREQGKYKESIDMVNEALILDYQNSELHFMLGELNLQLQQISKARNSLERAVSLEPTNEQYLERLFWTYRRSSFTETMLRNAQNTLNKLIKLNPNKPEYQIYSGNLYLESKKYNKAAHRYQKAIQVAPKDIWGYIKLAECYEAIGKHRLAEELYKVTIRIDKSWLNYEKIADFYYRWQDYKKAIQNYNIALKLKSEQFALKVKLGKSYWEVGKKDKALEIWGRILETKSLKLNDYIKLGSLFTKYNLDNLAVATYQQGIQEFSNSIDSWTKKLVAELHAKLAKLYKEQDNYELAMDEYNQALKLYQYSWVYRDLGVLKLKNGKLGEAIELWQKAKEKNAGNLEVVYNLAIAHIITEEFDKAEADIEYIKRFNPDQKLSSLVNKASRVINELQRIKAEENNSEVYGQKYKIQGDQLRQKGKLKSAVEMYQMALEKNSYYGDAYFNLGLIQSVMQNYQEVKNIINNFDNDYFQQNKADILKEMKALCEGVN
;
A
#
# COMPACT_ATOMS: atom_id res chain seq x y z
N MET A 1 -52.07 26.93 -8.52
CA MET A 1 -50.76 26.23 -8.64
C MET A 1 -50.81 24.96 -9.50
N ARG A 2 -51.69 23.97 -9.26
CA ARG A 2 -51.77 22.78 -10.14
C ARG A 2 -52.13 23.10 -11.60
N ARG A 3 -53.00 24.08 -11.85
CA ARG A 3 -53.34 24.54 -13.21
C ARG A 3 -52.16 25.22 -13.93
N ASN A 4 -51.37 26.01 -13.21
CA ASN A 4 -50.16 26.64 -13.76
C ASN A 4 -49.03 25.63 -13.99
N LEU A 5 -48.92 24.59 -13.15
CA LEU A 5 -47.97 23.50 -13.33
C LEU A 5 -48.35 22.67 -14.57
N LEU A 6 -49.63 22.42 -14.79
CA LEU A 6 -50.11 21.73 -15.99
C LEU A 6 -49.83 22.56 -17.24
N ILE A 7 -50.09 23.86 -17.22
CA ILE A 7 -49.77 24.78 -18.33
C ILE A 7 -48.25 24.80 -18.58
N LEU A 8 -47.41 24.83 -17.54
CA LEU A 8 -45.96 24.80 -17.70
C LEU A 8 -45.46 23.48 -18.32
N ILE A 9 -46.02 22.34 -17.89
CA ILE A 9 -45.70 21.01 -18.42
C ILE A 9 -46.19 20.89 -19.87
N THR A 10 -47.35 21.47 -20.20
CA THR A 10 -47.89 21.46 -21.56
C THR A 10 -47.06 22.35 -22.48
N ILE A 11 -46.61 23.52 -22.02
CA ILE A 11 -45.67 24.39 -22.77
C ILE A 11 -44.33 23.69 -22.96
N LEU A 12 -43.79 23.00 -21.94
CA LEU A 12 -42.56 22.22 -22.06
C LEU A 12 -42.70 21.05 -23.04
N LEU A 13 -43.83 20.35 -23.06
CA LEU A 13 -44.11 19.29 -24.04
C LEU A 13 -44.30 19.84 -25.46
N ILE A 14 -44.93 21.01 -25.61
CA ILE A 14 -45.05 21.69 -26.92
C ILE A 14 -43.68 22.19 -27.39
N CYS A 15 -42.82 22.70 -26.51
CA CYS A 15 -41.46 23.11 -26.88
C CYS A 15 -40.57 21.92 -27.24
N VAL A 16 -40.69 20.78 -26.54
CA VAL A 16 -39.94 19.56 -26.85
C VAL A 16 -40.42 18.95 -28.18
N THR A 17 -41.72 18.95 -28.44
CA THR A 17 -42.28 18.45 -29.72
C THR A 17 -42.01 19.40 -30.89
N PHE A 18 -42.01 20.72 -30.70
CA PHE A 18 -41.54 21.66 -31.72
C PHE A 18 -40.04 21.53 -31.98
N SER A 19 -39.20 21.32 -30.95
CA SER A 19 -37.75 21.12 -31.13
C SER A 19 -37.39 19.78 -31.81
N LEU A 20 -38.25 18.77 -31.68
CA LEU A 20 -38.10 17.47 -32.38
C LEU A 20 -38.72 17.49 -33.79
N ALA A 21 -39.73 18.33 -34.04
CA ALA A 21 -40.33 18.51 -35.36
C ALA A 21 -39.52 19.46 -36.26
N THR A 22 -38.85 20.49 -35.72
CA THR A 22 -37.97 21.38 -36.50
C THR A 22 -36.57 20.82 -36.76
N LEU A 23 -36.27 19.60 -36.31
CA LEU A 23 -35.04 18.86 -36.65
C LEU A 23 -35.27 17.64 -37.55
N ALA A 24 -36.53 17.35 -37.91
CA ALA A 24 -36.89 16.22 -38.78
C ALA A 24 -37.31 16.64 -40.20
N GLU A 25 -37.53 17.93 -40.46
CA GLU A 25 -37.82 18.48 -41.80
C GLU A 25 -36.84 19.60 -42.14
N ASN A 26 -35.57 19.22 -42.35
CA ASN A 26 -34.69 19.82 -43.34
C ASN A 26 -33.64 18.77 -43.67
N SER A 27 -34.11 17.82 -44.46
CA SER A 27 -33.33 16.93 -45.27
C SER A 27 -32.23 17.67 -46.04
N ILE A 28 -31.05 17.05 -46.04
CA ILE A 28 -30.28 16.80 -47.27
C ILE A 28 -29.89 18.07 -48.04
N ASP A 29 -28.73 18.62 -47.69
CA ASP A 29 -27.72 19.22 -48.60
C ASP A 29 -26.90 20.26 -47.85
N GLN A 30 -25.85 19.83 -47.15
CA GLN A 30 -24.68 20.68 -46.95
C GLN A 30 -23.43 19.83 -47.16
N THR A 31 -22.89 19.95 -48.37
CA THR A 31 -21.62 19.45 -48.85
C THR A 31 -20.49 19.78 -47.86
N TYR A 32 -19.81 18.74 -47.38
CA TYR A 32 -18.52 18.86 -46.68
C TYR A 32 -17.49 19.42 -47.66
N GLN A 33 -17.06 20.68 -47.49
CA GLN A 33 -15.84 21.15 -48.13
C GLN A 33 -14.64 20.68 -47.32
N VAL A 34 -14.10 19.52 -47.71
CA VAL A 34 -12.76 19.08 -47.34
C VAL A 34 -11.77 19.88 -48.18
N SER A 35 -10.71 20.37 -47.54
CA SER A 35 -9.64 21.17 -48.15
C SER A 35 -9.08 20.54 -49.43
N ASN A 36 -8.89 21.38 -50.45
CA ASN A 36 -8.35 21.11 -51.79
C ASN A 36 -7.25 20.03 -51.88
N GLU A 37 -7.65 18.77 -52.09
CA GLU A 37 -6.84 17.71 -52.70
C GLU A 37 -7.80 16.88 -53.58
N ASP A 38 -7.33 16.39 -54.74
CA ASP A 38 -8.14 15.65 -55.74
C ASP A 38 -8.80 14.40 -55.14
N LEU A 39 -9.98 14.57 -54.56
CA LEU A 39 -10.79 13.56 -53.90
C LEU A 39 -12.04 13.28 -54.73
N SER A 40 -12.06 12.13 -55.41
CA SER A 40 -13.30 11.61 -55.99
C SER A 40 -14.11 10.91 -54.90
N PHE A 41 -15.10 11.60 -54.34
CA PHE A 41 -16.04 11.00 -53.38
C PHE A 41 -17.09 10.15 -54.11
N GLU A 42 -16.93 8.83 -54.15
CA GLU A 42 -18.05 7.91 -54.40
C GLU A 42 -18.68 7.54 -53.05
N TYR A 43 -19.73 8.28 -52.63
CA TYR A 43 -20.46 8.01 -51.39
C TYR A 43 -21.24 6.69 -51.51
N ARG A 44 -20.61 5.55 -51.21
CA ARG A 44 -21.31 4.25 -51.14
C ARG A 44 -21.92 4.08 -49.75
N ASN A 45 -23.22 4.39 -49.63
CA ASN A 45 -24.02 4.25 -48.41
C ASN A 45 -24.24 2.79 -47.94
N ASN A 46 -23.63 1.81 -48.61
CA ASN A 46 -23.65 0.40 -48.25
C ASN A 46 -22.23 -0.15 -48.31
N ALA A 47 -21.41 0.15 -47.30
CA ALA A 47 -20.21 -0.63 -47.04
C ALA A 47 -20.65 -2.04 -46.60
N LYS A 48 -20.88 -2.94 -47.56
CA LYS A 48 -21.00 -4.37 -47.27
C LYS A 48 -19.64 -4.83 -46.76
N GLY A 49 -19.51 -5.09 -45.46
CA GLY A 49 -18.41 -5.93 -44.98
C GLY A 49 -17.94 -5.69 -43.55
N LYS A 50 -17.78 -4.44 -43.09
CA LYS A 50 -17.25 -4.14 -41.75
C LYS A 50 -17.90 -2.90 -41.13
N THR A 51 -18.24 -2.99 -39.84
CA THR A 51 -18.70 -1.90 -38.98
C THR A 51 -17.54 -0.98 -38.59
N ALA A 52 -17.85 0.24 -38.12
CA ALA A 52 -16.84 1.15 -37.58
C ALA A 52 -16.02 0.52 -36.44
N GLU A 53 -16.68 -0.29 -35.61
CA GLU A 53 -16.08 -1.01 -34.47
C GLU A 53 -15.09 -2.09 -34.95
N GLU A 54 -15.46 -2.87 -35.97
CA GLU A 54 -14.58 -3.88 -36.56
C GLU A 54 -13.34 -3.26 -37.21
N ILE A 55 -13.51 -2.14 -37.93
CA ILE A 55 -12.41 -1.41 -38.55
C ILE A 55 -11.42 -0.93 -37.49
N ILE A 56 -11.91 -0.33 -36.39
CA ILE A 56 -11.06 0.14 -35.30
C ILE A 56 -10.36 -1.03 -34.61
N LYS A 57 -11.08 -2.11 -34.26
CA LYS A 57 -10.49 -3.29 -33.60
C LYS A 57 -9.35 -3.90 -34.43
N GLU A 58 -9.52 -3.94 -35.73
CA GLU A 58 -8.49 -4.44 -36.64
C GLU A 58 -7.27 -3.52 -36.67
N VAL A 59 -7.45 -2.19 -36.76
CA VAL A 59 -6.37 -1.19 -36.65
C VAL A 59 -5.59 -1.38 -35.34
N VAL A 60 -6.27 -1.59 -34.20
CA VAL A 60 -5.60 -1.82 -32.90
C VAL A 60 -4.78 -3.10 -32.89
N SER A 61 -5.35 -4.20 -33.43
CA SER A 61 -4.75 -5.53 -33.36
C SER A 61 -3.36 -5.64 -34.02
N TYR A 62 -3.03 -4.75 -34.96
CA TYR A 62 -1.70 -4.70 -35.59
C TYR A 62 -0.62 -4.20 -34.61
N PHE A 63 -0.97 -3.32 -33.67
CA PHE A 63 0.00 -2.75 -32.71
C PHE A 63 0.28 -3.68 -31.53
N ASP A 64 -0.70 -4.51 -31.13
CA ASP A 64 -0.53 -5.52 -30.08
C ASP A 64 0.53 -6.58 -30.43
N ARG A 65 0.87 -6.69 -31.72
CA ARG A 65 1.95 -7.57 -32.21
C ARG A 65 3.34 -7.05 -31.86
N ILE A 66 3.50 -5.77 -31.56
CA ILE A 66 4.79 -5.15 -31.20
C ILE A 66 5.07 -5.38 -29.71
N LYS A 67 5.68 -6.53 -29.39
CA LYS A 67 6.00 -6.89 -28.00
C LYS A 67 7.25 -6.18 -27.46
N ASP A 68 8.27 -6.04 -28.30
CA ASP A 68 9.59 -5.53 -27.90
C ASP A 68 10.15 -4.54 -28.92
N PHE A 69 10.54 -3.34 -28.48
CA PHE A 69 11.18 -2.34 -29.34
C PHE A 69 12.10 -1.38 -28.59
N LYS A 70 13.00 -0.73 -29.32
CA LYS A 70 13.84 0.37 -28.83
C LYS A 70 14.06 1.42 -29.91
N GLY A 71 13.97 2.70 -29.56
CA GLY A 71 14.26 3.80 -30.48
C GLY A 71 14.41 5.14 -29.78
N ALA A 72 14.72 6.19 -30.55
CA ALA A 72 14.69 7.57 -30.10
C ALA A 72 13.57 8.32 -30.82
N LEU A 73 12.98 9.28 -30.14
CA LEU A 73 11.98 10.18 -30.67
C LEU A 73 12.53 11.59 -30.57
N VAL A 74 12.53 12.31 -31.68
CA VAL A 74 12.83 13.74 -31.74
C VAL A 74 11.53 14.46 -32.04
N SER A 75 11.04 15.26 -31.10
CA SER A 75 9.89 16.12 -31.32
C SER A 75 10.28 17.58 -31.40
N LYS A 76 9.63 18.33 -32.28
CA LYS A 76 9.84 19.77 -32.50
C LYS A 76 8.50 20.46 -32.32
N VAL A 77 8.40 21.33 -31.31
CA VAL A 77 7.24 22.19 -31.08
C VAL A 77 7.51 23.54 -31.70
N PHE A 78 6.60 23.99 -32.56
CA PHE A 78 6.72 25.26 -33.27
C PHE A 78 5.87 26.32 -32.57
N LEU A 79 6.51 27.29 -31.93
CA LEU A 79 5.88 28.46 -31.32
C LEU A 79 6.12 29.69 -32.21
N GLU A 80 5.24 30.70 -32.16
CA GLU A 80 5.25 31.87 -33.07
C GLU A 80 6.62 32.50 -33.41
N LYS A 81 7.62 32.44 -32.51
CA LYS A 81 8.98 32.97 -32.75
C LYS A 81 10.12 32.00 -32.43
N LYS A 82 9.84 30.76 -32.01
CA LYS A 82 10.84 29.81 -31.53
C LYS A 82 10.45 28.36 -31.83
N GLU A 83 11.42 27.59 -32.29
CA GLU A 83 11.33 26.12 -32.34
C GLU A 83 11.93 25.54 -31.06
N VAL A 84 11.23 24.58 -30.47
CA VAL A 84 11.71 23.85 -29.29
C VAL A 84 11.83 22.38 -29.63
N THR A 85 13.05 21.84 -29.56
CA THR A 85 13.34 20.44 -29.85
C THR A 85 13.48 19.63 -28.55
N TYR A 86 12.78 18.51 -28.49
CA TYR A 86 12.85 17.51 -27.43
C TYR A 86 13.33 16.19 -28.00
N GLN A 87 14.15 15.47 -27.24
CA GLN A 87 14.59 14.14 -27.60
C GLN A 87 14.33 13.18 -26.44
N THR A 88 13.63 12.09 -26.73
CA THR A 88 13.28 11.05 -25.76
C THR A 88 13.73 9.71 -26.28
N ASN A 89 14.40 8.93 -25.44
CA ASN A 89 14.66 7.52 -25.74
C ASN A 89 13.52 6.66 -25.21
N LEU A 90 13.03 5.76 -26.05
CA LEU A 90 11.88 4.89 -25.77
C LEU A 90 12.30 3.42 -25.84
N MET A 91 11.83 2.63 -24.88
CA MET A 91 11.99 1.19 -24.90
C MET A 91 10.84 0.48 -24.21
N LYS A 92 10.32 -0.56 -24.86
CA LYS A 92 9.34 -1.50 -24.31
C LYS A 92 9.84 -2.91 -24.51
N ASN A 93 9.69 -3.73 -23.48
CA ASN A 93 9.73 -5.17 -23.62
C ASN A 93 8.62 -5.83 -22.77
N GLN A 94 8.48 -7.15 -22.87
CA GLN A 94 7.46 -7.91 -22.13
C GLN A 94 7.45 -7.69 -20.59
N GLN A 95 8.54 -7.23 -19.99
CA GLN A 95 8.69 -7.10 -18.54
C GLN A 95 8.77 -5.65 -18.03
N ARG A 96 9.20 -4.68 -18.87
CA ARG A 96 9.49 -3.29 -18.48
C ARG A 96 9.28 -2.31 -19.64
N SER A 97 8.90 -1.10 -19.27
CA SER A 97 8.76 0.07 -20.13
C SER A 97 9.62 1.20 -19.54
N LEU A 98 10.48 1.83 -20.35
CA LEU A 98 11.42 2.87 -19.92
C LEU A 98 11.42 4.06 -20.89
N THR A 99 11.48 5.26 -20.31
CA THR A 99 11.55 6.55 -21.01
C THR A 99 12.60 7.43 -20.34
N ASP A 100 13.52 7.99 -21.13
CA ASP A 100 14.51 8.95 -20.63
C ASP A 100 14.56 10.18 -21.52
N ASN A 101 14.42 11.35 -20.90
CA ASN A 101 14.44 12.65 -21.57
C ASN A 101 15.86 13.21 -21.50
N SER A 102 16.64 13.00 -22.56
CA SER A 102 18.07 13.31 -22.58
C SER A 102 18.37 14.81 -22.74
N TYR A 103 17.39 15.62 -23.17
CA TYR A 103 17.56 17.07 -23.34
C TYR A 103 16.28 17.85 -22.99
N THR A 104 16.43 18.90 -22.18
CA THR A 104 15.35 19.87 -21.90
C THR A 104 15.79 21.26 -22.30
N PHE A 105 15.31 21.75 -23.44
CA PHE A 105 15.35 23.17 -23.79
C PHE A 105 13.94 23.74 -23.64
N GLY A 106 13.71 24.60 -22.65
CA GLY A 106 12.50 25.42 -22.53
C GLY A 106 11.22 24.71 -22.04
N LYS A 107 10.38 25.49 -21.33
CA LYS A 107 9.02 25.09 -20.90
C LYS A 107 7.98 25.55 -21.95
N VAL A 108 7.13 24.63 -22.42
CA VAL A 108 5.97 24.93 -23.30
C VAL A 108 4.72 25.34 -22.49
N GLN A 109 4.72 25.11 -21.16
CA GLN A 109 3.56 25.38 -20.32
C GLN A 109 3.18 26.86 -20.33
N GLY A 110 1.95 27.14 -20.79
CA GLY A 110 1.32 28.46 -20.73
C GLY A 110 1.11 29.15 -22.08
N THR A 111 1.75 28.68 -23.17
CA THR A 111 1.57 29.23 -24.53
C THR A 111 0.24 28.79 -25.16
N GLU A 112 -0.20 29.51 -26.20
CA GLU A 112 -1.44 29.18 -26.91
C GLU A 112 -1.32 27.85 -27.67
N GLU A 113 -0.22 27.63 -28.40
CA GLU A 113 0.04 26.34 -29.07
C GLU A 113 0.20 25.20 -28.06
N GLY A 114 0.81 25.46 -26.90
CA GLY A 114 0.91 24.48 -25.82
C GLY A 114 -0.44 24.11 -25.22
N ARG A 115 -1.35 25.08 -25.05
CA ARG A 115 -2.74 24.81 -24.62
C ARG A 115 -3.53 24.05 -25.67
N LEU A 116 -3.35 24.40 -26.94
CA LEU A 116 -3.98 23.71 -28.07
C LEU A 116 -3.53 22.25 -28.14
N LEU A 117 -2.21 21.98 -28.11
CA LEU A 117 -1.65 20.61 -28.12
C LEU A 117 -2.08 19.78 -26.90
N ASN A 118 -2.26 20.41 -25.73
CA ASN A 118 -2.82 19.76 -24.53
C ASN A 118 -4.33 19.47 -24.64
N ALA A 119 -5.05 20.19 -25.48
CA ALA A 119 -6.47 20.01 -25.72
C ALA A 119 -6.77 19.00 -26.83
N LEU A 120 -5.79 18.65 -27.67
CA LEU A 120 -5.96 17.64 -28.71
C LEU A 120 -6.19 16.25 -28.09
N PRO A 121 -7.28 15.56 -28.47
CA PRO A 121 -7.47 14.16 -28.11
C PRO A 121 -6.46 13.34 -28.91
N TRP A 122 -5.32 13.01 -28.31
CA TRP A 122 -4.31 12.17 -28.94
C TRP A 122 -4.82 10.74 -29.07
N ILE A 123 -5.56 10.47 -30.14
CA ILE A 123 -5.95 9.14 -30.54
C ILE A 123 -4.90 8.71 -31.55
N TYR A 124 -4.21 7.61 -31.25
CA TYR A 124 -3.17 6.98 -32.09
C TYR A 124 -1.78 7.67 -32.07
N LEU A 125 -0.88 7.15 -31.23
CA LEU A 125 0.57 7.34 -31.36
C LEU A 125 1.28 6.00 -31.17
N PRO A 126 2.01 5.49 -32.16
CA PRO A 126 2.89 4.36 -31.96
C PRO A 126 4.30 4.79 -31.54
N PRO A 127 5.08 3.98 -30.82
CA PRO A 127 4.67 2.79 -30.10
C PRO A 127 4.28 3.14 -28.65
N ASP A 128 3.21 2.51 -28.16
CA ASP A 128 2.67 2.67 -26.81
C ASP A 128 2.59 4.12 -26.32
N TYR A 129 1.40 4.69 -26.44
CA TYR A 129 1.10 6.05 -26.03
C TYR A 129 1.55 6.38 -24.59
N SER A 130 1.55 5.40 -23.67
CA SER A 130 1.99 5.60 -22.29
C SER A 130 3.49 5.92 -22.18
N LEU A 131 4.32 5.36 -23.06
CA LEU A 131 5.75 5.69 -23.17
C LEU A 131 5.95 7.07 -23.80
N LEU A 132 5.16 7.41 -24.81
CA LEU A 132 5.24 8.71 -25.47
C LEU A 132 4.79 9.86 -24.58
N GLN A 133 3.80 9.65 -23.71
CA GLN A 133 3.34 10.64 -22.75
C GLN A 133 4.45 11.06 -21.77
N ASN A 134 5.29 10.13 -21.32
CA ASN A 134 6.40 10.46 -20.43
C ASN A 134 7.54 11.19 -21.18
N GLY A 135 7.58 11.08 -22.51
CA GLY A 135 8.52 11.78 -23.40
C GLY A 135 8.06 13.16 -23.86
N LEU A 136 6.76 13.34 -24.10
CA LEU A 136 6.17 14.58 -24.59
C LEU A 136 5.74 15.46 -23.41
N LEU A 137 6.12 16.74 -23.42
CA LEU A 137 5.86 17.72 -22.34
C LEU A 137 4.40 18.23 -22.30
N LEU A 138 3.44 17.38 -22.69
CA LEU A 138 2.03 17.69 -22.81
C LEU A 138 1.29 17.31 -21.52
N SER A 139 0.75 18.31 -20.82
CA SER A 139 -0.01 18.14 -19.59
C SER A 139 -1.51 18.16 -19.89
N GLY A 140 -2.09 17.00 -20.17
CA GLY A 140 -3.54 16.77 -20.25
C GLY A 140 -3.95 15.61 -19.35
N GLN A 141 -5.12 15.70 -18.71
CA GLN A 141 -5.76 14.59 -17.99
C GLN A 141 -6.72 13.87 -18.93
N ARG A 142 -6.45 12.60 -19.25
CA ARG A 142 -7.42 11.59 -19.72
C ARG A 142 -6.82 10.19 -19.50
N ASP A 143 -7.62 9.14 -19.60
CA ASP A 143 -7.16 7.77 -19.37
C ASP A 143 -6.40 7.26 -20.60
N TYR A 144 -5.10 7.01 -20.46
CA TYR A 144 -4.13 6.92 -21.57
C TYR A 144 -3.50 5.54 -21.75
N LEU A 145 -3.92 4.56 -20.95
CA LEU A 145 -3.28 3.25 -20.91
C LEU A 145 -3.55 2.44 -22.19
N GLU A 146 -4.70 2.65 -22.84
CA GLU A 146 -5.08 2.01 -24.09
C GLU A 146 -5.94 2.98 -24.94
N PRO A 147 -5.36 3.97 -25.65
CA PRO A 147 -6.12 5.07 -26.28
C PRO A 147 -7.08 4.64 -27.40
N LEU A 148 -7.00 3.38 -27.84
CA LEU A 148 -7.89 2.77 -28.82
C LEU A 148 -8.75 1.64 -28.24
N ALA A 149 -8.47 1.17 -27.02
CA ALA A 149 -9.34 0.20 -26.36
C ALA A 149 -10.53 0.94 -25.74
N ASN A 150 -11.70 0.31 -25.83
CA ASN A 150 -12.94 0.89 -25.31
C ASN A 150 -13.29 2.27 -25.90
N LEU A 151 -12.88 2.57 -27.15
CA LEU A 151 -13.30 3.79 -27.84
C LEU A 151 -14.82 3.94 -27.90
N GLU A 152 -15.54 2.81 -27.95
CA GLU A 152 -17.00 2.71 -27.85
C GLU A 152 -17.57 3.33 -26.55
N ASP A 153 -16.81 3.31 -25.45
CA ASP A 153 -17.22 3.87 -24.15
C ASP A 153 -17.03 5.40 -24.08
N LEU A 154 -16.13 5.95 -24.91
CA LEU A 154 -15.71 7.35 -24.88
C LEU A 154 -16.24 8.18 -26.06
N TYR A 155 -16.51 7.53 -27.20
CA TYR A 155 -16.93 8.15 -28.43
C TYR A 155 -18.04 7.34 -29.10
N LYS A 156 -19.00 8.05 -29.67
CA LYS A 156 -19.91 7.48 -30.65
C LYS A 156 -19.13 7.29 -31.95
N LEU A 157 -19.01 6.03 -32.36
CA LEU A 157 -18.39 5.61 -33.61
C LEU A 157 -19.41 5.66 -34.75
N LYS A 158 -19.02 6.23 -35.89
CA LYS A 158 -19.84 6.22 -37.10
C LYS A 158 -18.95 6.09 -38.34
N LEU A 159 -19.19 5.06 -39.15
CA LEU A 159 -18.59 4.97 -40.47
C LEU A 159 -19.26 6.00 -41.38
N LEU A 160 -18.50 6.98 -41.86
CA LEU A 160 -19.01 8.03 -42.75
C LEU A 160 -19.13 7.52 -44.18
N GLY A 161 -18.21 6.66 -44.61
CA GLY A 161 -18.22 6.05 -45.93
C GLY A 161 -16.84 5.57 -46.37
N GLU A 162 -16.74 5.27 -47.65
CA GLU A 162 -15.50 4.89 -48.33
C GLU A 162 -15.13 5.94 -49.37
N ALA A 163 -13.84 6.21 -49.56
CA ALA A 163 -13.36 7.14 -50.57
C ALA A 163 -12.11 6.58 -51.27
N LYS A 164 -11.70 7.21 -52.37
CA LYS A 164 -10.41 6.94 -53.02
C LYS A 164 -9.48 8.14 -52.86
N LEU A 165 -8.31 7.91 -52.30
CA LEU A 165 -7.22 8.88 -52.20
C LEU A 165 -6.03 8.33 -53.00
N HIS A 166 -5.65 9.02 -54.09
CA HIS A 166 -4.50 8.66 -54.94
C HIS A 166 -4.47 7.16 -55.33
N ASN A 167 -5.58 6.65 -55.88
CA ASN A 167 -5.78 5.24 -56.24
C ASN A 167 -5.85 4.21 -55.09
N ARG A 168 -5.80 4.64 -53.82
CA ARG A 168 -6.01 3.75 -52.66
C ARG A 168 -7.41 3.93 -52.09
N SER A 169 -8.05 2.82 -51.74
CA SER A 169 -9.35 2.85 -51.09
C SER A 169 -9.17 3.12 -49.60
N ILE A 170 -9.95 4.05 -49.05
CA ILE A 170 -9.89 4.45 -47.63
C ILE A 170 -11.28 4.36 -46.97
N TYR A 171 -11.30 4.08 -45.66
CA TYR A 171 -12.45 4.28 -44.79
C TYR A 171 -12.40 5.67 -44.15
N LEU A 172 -13.55 6.34 -44.07
CA LEU A 172 -13.73 7.57 -43.31
C LEU A 172 -14.57 7.26 -42.07
N LEU A 173 -13.97 7.42 -40.89
CA LEU A 173 -14.59 7.03 -39.62
C LEU A 173 -14.66 8.23 -38.67
N GLU A 174 -15.87 8.53 -38.21
CA GLU A 174 -16.16 9.59 -37.25
C GLU A 174 -16.13 9.06 -35.81
N LEU A 175 -15.38 9.74 -34.97
CA LEU A 175 -15.39 9.60 -33.51
C LEU A 175 -15.94 10.90 -32.92
N SER A 176 -17.12 10.84 -32.29
CA SER A 176 -17.73 12.03 -31.70
C SER A 176 -18.08 11.84 -30.23
N ASN A 177 -17.85 12.87 -29.42
CA ASN A 177 -18.36 12.96 -28.06
C ASN A 177 -18.87 14.38 -27.77
N VAL A 178 -19.20 14.68 -26.51
CA VAL A 178 -19.77 15.99 -26.13
C VAL A 178 -18.77 17.16 -26.33
N PHE A 179 -17.47 16.89 -26.48
CA PHE A 179 -16.42 17.90 -26.52
C PHE A 179 -15.76 18.07 -27.89
N SER A 180 -15.64 17.00 -28.68
CA SER A 180 -15.00 17.05 -29.99
C SER A 180 -15.57 16.04 -30.97
N LYS A 181 -15.43 16.36 -32.25
CA LYS A 181 -15.66 15.46 -33.37
C LYS A 181 -14.34 15.24 -34.09
N GLN A 182 -14.04 14.00 -34.48
CA GLN A 182 -12.82 13.63 -35.17
C GLN A 182 -13.15 12.75 -36.37
N VAL A 183 -12.41 12.89 -37.45
CA VAL A 183 -12.55 12.08 -38.66
C VAL A 183 -11.22 11.40 -38.97
N LEU A 184 -11.22 10.07 -38.97
CA LEU A 184 -10.07 9.20 -39.24
C LEU A 184 -10.10 8.76 -40.71
N TRP A 185 -8.95 8.86 -41.36
CA TRP A 185 -8.73 8.43 -42.72
C TRP A 185 -7.87 7.16 -42.72
N ILE A 186 -8.50 6.01 -42.97
CA ILE A 186 -7.88 4.68 -42.76
C ILE A 186 -7.70 3.97 -44.11
N ASP A 187 -6.47 3.55 -44.44
CA ASP A 187 -6.17 2.73 -45.62
C ASP A 187 -6.84 1.36 -45.54
N LYS A 188 -7.60 0.94 -46.56
CA LYS A 188 -8.36 -0.33 -46.52
C LYS A 188 -7.50 -1.58 -46.66
N GLU A 189 -6.32 -1.48 -47.29
CA GLU A 189 -5.45 -2.63 -47.53
C GLU A 189 -4.56 -2.88 -46.33
N LYS A 190 -3.97 -1.82 -45.78
CA LYS A 190 -3.01 -1.92 -44.67
C LYS A 190 -3.62 -1.64 -43.31
N MET A 191 -4.86 -1.15 -43.24
CA MET A 191 -5.54 -0.73 -42.02
C MET A 191 -4.72 0.28 -41.20
N LEU A 192 -4.09 1.24 -41.90
CA LEU A 192 -3.26 2.29 -41.31
C LEU A 192 -3.98 3.64 -41.35
N ILE A 193 -3.88 4.41 -40.27
CA ILE A 193 -4.43 5.78 -40.22
C ILE A 193 -3.47 6.75 -40.90
N ASN A 194 -3.87 7.36 -42.02
CA ASN A 194 -3.04 8.34 -42.72
C ASN A 194 -3.20 9.75 -42.17
N ARG A 195 -4.43 10.11 -41.77
CA ARG A 195 -4.81 11.46 -41.35
C ARG A 195 -5.91 11.42 -40.30
N ILE A 196 -5.86 12.35 -39.35
CA ILE A 196 -6.94 12.64 -38.40
C ILE A 196 -7.27 14.13 -38.46
N GLU A 197 -8.54 14.45 -38.67
CA GLU A 197 -9.06 15.82 -38.65
C GLU A 197 -9.88 16.03 -37.37
N ILE A 198 -9.64 17.14 -36.68
CA ILE A 198 -10.22 17.43 -35.36
C ILE A 198 -11.09 18.69 -35.44
N PHE A 199 -12.35 18.56 -35.03
CA PHE A 199 -13.36 19.60 -35.08
C PHE A 199 -13.82 19.98 -33.66
N ASN A 200 -14.07 21.28 -33.45
CA ASN A 200 -14.67 21.78 -32.20
C ASN A 200 -16.19 21.55 -32.16
N GLY A 201 -16.84 21.91 -31.04
CA GLY A 201 -18.30 21.81 -30.87
C GLY A 201 -19.12 22.69 -31.83
N ALA A 202 -18.49 23.59 -32.58
CA ALA A 202 -19.09 24.37 -33.66
C ALA A 202 -18.82 23.78 -35.05
N ASN A 203 -18.30 22.54 -35.14
CA ASN A 203 -17.91 21.84 -36.37
C ASN A 203 -16.86 22.58 -37.22
N GLN A 204 -16.04 23.45 -36.63
CA GLN A 204 -14.90 24.06 -37.31
C GLN A 204 -13.67 23.19 -37.14
N LEU A 205 -12.89 23.00 -38.22
CA LEU A 205 -11.59 22.34 -38.17
C LEU A 205 -10.65 23.15 -37.27
N VAL A 206 -10.03 22.47 -36.31
CA VAL A 206 -9.12 23.08 -35.32
C VAL A 206 -7.69 22.62 -35.56
N ALA A 207 -7.49 21.34 -35.91
CA ALA A 207 -6.18 20.77 -36.18
C ALA A 207 -6.27 19.54 -37.06
N THR A 208 -5.17 19.26 -37.76
CA THR A 208 -4.97 18.07 -38.59
C THR A 208 -3.70 17.35 -38.15
N ILE A 209 -3.77 16.03 -37.99
CA ILE A 209 -2.63 15.15 -37.70
C ILE A 209 -2.36 14.30 -38.93
N ASN A 210 -1.16 14.42 -39.50
CA ASN A 210 -0.71 13.68 -40.67
C ASN A 210 0.36 12.64 -40.28
N TYR A 211 0.17 11.39 -40.69
CA TYR A 211 1.09 10.27 -40.46
C TYR A 211 1.81 9.92 -41.75
N ASN A 212 3.13 10.06 -41.76
CA ASN A 212 3.94 10.05 -42.97
C ASN A 212 5.09 9.04 -42.91
N GLY A 213 5.52 8.60 -44.10
CA GLY A 213 6.74 7.83 -44.28
C GLY A 213 6.72 6.47 -43.58
N TYR A 214 5.64 5.70 -43.75
CA TYR A 214 5.51 4.37 -43.14
C TYR A 214 6.66 3.43 -43.54
N ARG A 215 7.22 2.72 -42.55
CA ARG A 215 8.19 1.63 -42.74
C ARG A 215 7.69 0.36 -42.04
N GLU A 216 7.99 -0.78 -42.64
CA GLU A 216 7.75 -2.08 -42.05
C GLU A 216 8.72 -2.32 -40.90
N LEU A 217 8.20 -2.77 -39.74
CA LEU A 217 8.99 -2.98 -38.52
C LEU A 217 9.16 -4.47 -38.21
N VAL A 218 8.08 -5.24 -38.28
CA VAL A 218 8.01 -6.72 -38.15
C VAL A 218 7.02 -7.17 -39.23
N GLU A 219 7.13 -8.41 -39.74
CA GLU A 219 6.22 -8.98 -40.77
C GLU A 219 4.78 -8.44 -40.66
N ASP A 220 4.35 -7.71 -41.68
CA ASP A 220 3.01 -7.10 -41.82
C ASP A 220 2.63 -6.02 -40.78
N VAL A 221 3.60 -5.45 -40.06
CA VAL A 221 3.40 -4.34 -39.11
C VAL A 221 4.15 -3.09 -39.58
N TRP A 222 3.40 -2.05 -39.94
CA TRP A 222 3.92 -0.81 -40.53
C TRP A 222 3.73 0.38 -39.60
N LEU A 223 4.75 1.24 -39.50
CA LEU A 223 4.77 2.38 -38.60
C LEU A 223 5.23 3.68 -39.27
N PRO A 224 4.59 4.83 -38.97
CA PRO A 224 5.00 6.11 -39.52
C PRO A 224 6.34 6.54 -38.92
N ASN A 225 7.25 7.06 -39.74
CA ASN A 225 8.50 7.65 -39.25
C ASN A 225 8.37 9.13 -38.88
N LEU A 226 7.31 9.79 -39.36
CA LEU A 226 7.07 11.20 -39.18
C LEU A 226 5.59 11.45 -38.88
N ILE A 227 5.31 12.17 -37.80
CA ILE A 227 3.96 12.67 -37.47
C ILE A 227 4.02 14.19 -37.45
N VAL A 228 3.09 14.85 -38.14
CA VAL A 228 3.01 16.30 -38.22
C VAL A 228 1.62 16.74 -37.77
N VAL A 229 1.56 17.67 -36.82
CA VAL A 229 0.33 18.32 -36.37
C VAL A 229 0.30 19.74 -36.89
N GLU A 230 -0.77 20.12 -37.57
CA GLU A 230 -0.99 21.43 -38.16
C GLU A 230 -2.28 22.06 -37.61
N ASP A 231 -2.31 23.38 -37.51
CA ASP A 231 -3.55 24.11 -37.24
C ASP A 231 -4.45 24.19 -38.48
N ASN A 232 -5.61 24.82 -38.33
CA ASN A 232 -6.57 25.00 -39.43
C ASN A 232 -6.09 25.91 -40.58
N ASN A 233 -4.95 26.60 -40.43
CA ASN A 233 -4.31 27.40 -41.47
C ASN A 233 -3.10 26.69 -42.10
N GLY A 234 -2.83 25.44 -41.73
CA GLY A 234 -1.67 24.67 -42.20
C GLY A 234 -0.35 25.04 -41.52
N LYS A 235 -0.37 25.81 -40.43
CA LYS A 235 0.84 26.09 -39.64
C LYS A 235 1.19 24.87 -38.81
N LYS A 236 2.42 24.36 -38.94
CA LYS A 236 2.94 23.28 -38.10
C LYS A 236 2.95 23.69 -36.63
N LEU A 237 2.39 22.85 -35.78
CA LEU A 237 2.35 22.97 -34.31
C LEU A 237 3.34 22.00 -33.65
N LEU A 238 3.42 20.77 -34.16
CA LEU A 238 4.31 19.72 -33.67
C LEU A 238 4.80 18.85 -34.82
N GLU A 239 6.06 18.46 -34.77
CA GLU A 239 6.64 17.40 -35.60
C GLU A 239 7.27 16.34 -34.71
N ILE A 240 7.00 15.06 -34.95
CA ILE A 240 7.58 13.92 -34.22
C ILE A 240 8.29 13.02 -35.24
N ASN A 241 9.58 12.78 -35.01
CA ASN A 241 10.43 11.95 -35.86
C ASN A 241 10.99 10.77 -35.07
N TYR A 242 10.78 9.56 -35.57
CA TYR A 242 11.34 8.34 -34.98
C TYR A 242 12.74 8.06 -35.56
N GLN A 243 13.75 8.11 -34.70
CA GLN A 243 15.16 7.89 -35.03
C GLN A 243 15.67 6.57 -34.45
N ASN A 244 16.48 5.85 -35.24
CA ASN A 244 17.21 4.64 -34.81
C ASN A 244 16.30 3.58 -34.13
N TRP A 245 15.07 3.42 -34.63
CA TRP A 245 14.09 2.50 -34.10
C TRP A 245 14.32 1.09 -34.63
N VAL A 246 14.50 0.11 -33.74
CA VAL A 246 14.72 -1.30 -34.05
C VAL A 246 13.92 -2.23 -33.14
N VAL A 247 13.62 -3.43 -33.64
CA VAL A 247 12.98 -4.53 -32.90
C VAL A 247 14.06 -5.29 -32.14
N ASN A 248 13.83 -5.52 -30.85
CA ASN A 248 14.81 -6.18 -29.98
C ASN A 248 14.72 -7.71 -30.14
N SER A 249 15.24 -8.28 -31.25
CA SER A 249 15.36 -9.73 -31.37
C SER A 249 16.64 -10.22 -30.68
N GLY A 250 16.52 -10.78 -29.47
CA GLY A 250 17.59 -11.57 -28.83
C GLY A 250 18.57 -10.87 -27.89
N LEU A 251 18.22 -9.72 -27.29
CA LEU A 251 19.10 -8.99 -26.37
C LEU A 251 19.02 -9.50 -24.92
N ASN A 252 20.16 -9.52 -24.22
CA ASN A 252 20.28 -9.87 -22.79
C ASN A 252 20.61 -8.62 -21.94
N ASN A 253 20.45 -8.71 -20.61
CA ASN A 253 20.51 -7.58 -19.65
C ASN A 253 21.73 -6.63 -19.81
N SER A 254 22.87 -7.09 -20.34
CA SER A 254 24.06 -6.24 -20.55
C SER A 254 23.97 -5.41 -21.84
N ASP A 255 23.37 -5.94 -22.91
CA ASP A 255 23.15 -5.21 -24.16
C ASP A 255 22.20 -4.00 -23.95
N PHE A 256 21.29 -4.11 -22.96
CA PHE A 256 20.40 -3.00 -22.54
C PHE A 256 21.13 -1.82 -21.89
N SER A 257 22.40 -1.93 -21.50
CA SER A 257 23.20 -0.81 -20.97
C SER A 257 24.08 -0.13 -22.03
N ILE A 258 24.31 -0.80 -23.16
CA ILE A 258 25.29 -0.37 -24.17
C ILE A 258 24.69 0.67 -25.12
N GLY A 259 23.46 0.48 -25.58
CA GLY A 259 22.84 1.41 -26.53
C GLY A 259 22.14 2.64 -25.90
N PHE A 260 22.13 2.80 -24.57
CA PHE A 260 21.50 3.93 -23.87
C PHE A 260 22.48 5.04 -23.46
N ALA A 261 23.79 4.84 -23.69
CA ALA A 261 24.84 5.65 -23.07
C ALA A 261 25.91 6.16 -24.04
N TYR A 262 25.66 6.25 -25.35
CA TYR A 262 26.72 6.58 -26.32
C TYR A 262 27.45 7.90 -26.00
N GLN A 263 26.70 8.98 -25.73
CA GLN A 263 27.28 10.28 -25.36
C GLN A 263 27.90 10.28 -23.95
N ALA A 264 27.27 9.61 -22.98
CA ALA A 264 27.84 9.44 -21.64
C ALA A 264 29.16 8.65 -21.69
N ARG A 265 29.28 7.64 -22.58
CA ARG A 265 30.51 6.88 -22.82
C ARG A 265 31.58 7.73 -23.50
N GLN A 266 31.23 8.56 -24.49
CA GLN A 266 32.19 9.51 -25.08
C GLN A 266 32.77 10.49 -24.03
N GLU A 267 31.91 11.04 -23.17
CA GLU A 267 32.37 11.93 -22.09
C GLU A 267 33.13 11.18 -20.99
N ILE A 268 32.77 9.92 -20.68
CA ILE A 268 33.56 9.04 -19.80
C ILE A 268 34.97 8.86 -20.36
N ASP A 269 35.10 8.54 -21.65
CA ASP A 269 36.41 8.29 -22.28
C ASP A 269 37.26 9.57 -22.35
N LYS A 270 36.62 10.73 -22.57
CA LYS A 270 37.28 12.03 -22.49
C LYS A 270 37.78 12.32 -21.08
N LEU A 271 36.95 12.09 -20.05
CA LEU A 271 37.34 12.31 -18.65
C LEU A 271 38.43 11.35 -18.19
N LYS A 272 38.42 10.08 -18.64
CA LYS A 272 39.52 9.14 -18.40
C LYS A 272 40.85 9.68 -18.95
N LYS A 273 40.88 10.11 -20.22
CA LYS A 273 42.07 10.71 -20.83
C LYS A 273 42.60 11.94 -20.06
N ILE A 274 41.70 12.76 -19.50
CA ILE A 274 42.08 13.90 -18.65
C ILE A 274 42.72 13.42 -17.35
N ILE A 275 42.13 12.41 -16.70
CA ILE A 275 42.64 11.83 -15.45
C ILE A 275 43.96 11.08 -15.66
N ASP A 276 44.16 10.47 -16.82
CA ASP A 276 45.42 9.80 -17.19
C ASP A 276 46.55 10.82 -17.37
N LYS A 277 46.26 12.00 -17.94
CA LYS A 277 47.22 13.10 -18.04
C LYS A 277 47.47 13.82 -16.72
N ASN A 278 46.46 13.87 -15.84
CA ASN A 278 46.57 14.51 -14.53
C ASN A 278 45.93 13.65 -13.43
N HIS A 279 46.76 12.77 -12.86
CA HIS A 279 46.31 11.87 -11.79
C HIS A 279 45.95 12.58 -10.48
N LYS A 280 46.17 13.89 -10.31
CA LYS A 280 45.71 14.62 -9.11
C LYS A 280 44.39 15.36 -9.31
N ASP A 281 43.80 15.30 -10.50
CA ASP A 281 42.50 15.94 -10.77
C ASP A 281 41.36 15.17 -10.10
N THR A 282 40.95 15.65 -8.93
CA THR A 282 39.82 15.08 -8.17
C THR A 282 38.46 15.54 -8.70
N GLU A 283 38.41 16.65 -9.45
CA GLU A 283 37.14 17.19 -9.98
C GLU A 283 36.68 16.39 -11.19
N SER A 284 37.61 16.06 -12.10
CA SER A 284 37.33 15.17 -13.22
C SER A 284 36.94 13.77 -12.76
N ARG A 285 37.55 13.27 -11.68
CA ARG A 285 37.13 12.00 -11.04
C ARG A 285 35.72 12.07 -10.47
N TYR A 286 35.37 13.16 -9.79
CA TYR A 286 34.02 13.35 -9.28
C TYR A 286 32.98 13.38 -10.41
N LYS A 287 33.26 14.09 -11.51
CA LYS A 287 32.41 14.11 -12.71
C LYS A 287 32.30 12.71 -13.33
N LEU A 288 33.42 12.01 -13.47
CA LEU A 288 33.48 10.64 -13.98
C LEU A 288 32.65 9.68 -13.12
N ALA A 289 32.75 9.77 -11.80
CA ALA A 289 31.95 8.96 -10.89
C ALA A 289 30.44 9.22 -11.03
N LYS A 290 30.03 10.48 -11.19
CA LYS A 290 28.62 10.82 -11.46
C LYS A 290 28.14 10.20 -12.78
N LEU A 291 28.95 10.25 -13.83
CA LEU A 291 28.61 9.63 -15.12
C LEU A 291 28.54 8.10 -15.01
N TYR A 292 29.51 7.46 -14.33
CA TYR A 292 29.46 6.03 -14.05
C TYR A 292 28.19 5.63 -13.30
N TYR A 293 27.77 6.44 -12.33
CA TYR A 293 26.53 6.21 -11.62
C TYR A 293 25.29 6.34 -12.53
N GLN A 294 25.26 7.33 -13.41
CA GLN A 294 24.17 7.53 -14.39
C GLN A 294 24.07 6.38 -15.39
N VAL A 295 25.18 5.78 -15.81
CA VAL A 295 25.19 4.60 -16.70
C VAL A 295 25.03 3.28 -15.95
N LEU A 296 24.60 3.33 -14.68
CA LEU A 296 24.39 2.19 -13.78
C LEU A 296 25.66 1.37 -13.47
N GLU A 297 26.86 1.87 -13.79
CA GLU A 297 28.15 1.30 -13.43
C GLU A 297 28.54 1.70 -11.99
N THR A 298 27.69 1.31 -11.03
CA THR A 298 27.74 1.81 -9.64
C THR A 298 29.04 1.50 -8.90
N ASP A 299 29.63 0.33 -9.11
CA ASP A 299 30.89 -0.06 -8.45
C ASP A 299 32.06 0.82 -8.92
N LYS A 300 32.08 1.17 -10.21
CA LYS A 300 33.09 2.09 -10.74
C LYS A 300 32.88 3.51 -10.21
N ALA A 301 31.63 3.94 -10.06
CA ALA A 301 31.31 5.22 -9.44
C ALA A 301 31.85 5.32 -8.00
N ILE A 302 31.62 4.28 -7.19
CA ILE A 302 32.09 4.19 -5.80
C ILE A 302 33.62 4.22 -5.76
N ASN A 303 34.30 3.36 -6.52
CA ASN A 303 35.76 3.28 -6.53
C ASN A 303 36.39 4.61 -6.98
N THR A 304 35.82 5.26 -8.00
CA THR A 304 36.30 6.55 -8.49
C THR A 304 36.13 7.66 -7.45
N LEU A 305 35.05 7.65 -6.66
CA LEU A 305 34.86 8.58 -5.54
C LEU A 305 35.85 8.32 -4.40
N LEU A 306 36.08 7.05 -4.05
CA LEU A 306 37.07 6.68 -3.02
C LEU A 306 38.47 7.14 -3.39
N ASP A 307 38.87 6.98 -4.66
CA ASP A 307 40.17 7.47 -5.13
C ASP A 307 40.25 9.00 -5.13
N ALA A 308 39.16 9.70 -5.48
CA ALA A 308 39.11 11.15 -5.35
C ALA A 308 39.27 11.61 -3.89
N ILE A 309 38.67 10.89 -2.93
CA ILE A 309 38.75 11.15 -1.49
C ILE A 309 40.18 10.93 -0.95
N LYS A 310 40.86 9.85 -1.37
CA LYS A 310 42.26 9.56 -1.00
C LYS A 310 43.20 10.72 -1.36
N ILE A 311 42.97 11.36 -2.51
CA ILE A 311 43.78 12.49 -2.99
C ILE A 311 43.41 13.78 -2.26
N LYS A 312 42.10 14.08 -2.16
CA LYS A 312 41.62 15.28 -1.48
C LYS A 312 40.24 15.06 -0.86
N LYS A 313 40.18 15.14 0.46
CA LYS A 313 38.92 15.11 1.22
C LYS A 313 38.09 16.37 0.92
N LYS A 314 36.89 16.19 0.36
CA LYS A 314 35.90 17.26 0.16
C LYS A 314 34.51 16.75 0.52
N ILE A 315 33.72 17.60 1.16
CA ILE A 315 32.34 17.30 1.59
C ILE A 315 31.52 16.72 0.43
N LYS A 316 31.54 17.35 -0.75
CA LYS A 316 30.77 16.90 -1.92
C LYS A 316 31.08 15.47 -2.40
N TYR A 317 32.27 14.95 -2.14
CA TYR A 317 32.64 13.57 -2.50
C TYR A 317 31.99 12.57 -1.54
N TYR A 318 32.12 12.82 -0.24
CA TYR A 318 31.47 12.03 0.80
C TYR A 318 29.94 12.07 0.70
N LYS A 319 29.35 13.25 0.44
CA LYS A 319 27.91 13.39 0.19
C LYS A 319 27.45 12.49 -0.96
N LYS A 320 28.15 12.54 -2.10
CA LYS A 320 27.75 11.74 -3.26
C LYS A 320 27.87 10.24 -2.99
N LEU A 321 28.91 9.84 -2.26
CA LEU A 321 29.10 8.45 -1.86
C LEU A 321 28.01 7.99 -0.88
N ALA A 322 27.64 8.84 0.09
CA ALA A 322 26.54 8.59 1.01
C ALA A 322 25.18 8.44 0.28
N GLU A 323 24.90 9.27 -0.72
CA GLU A 323 23.71 9.14 -1.58
C GLU A 323 23.67 7.78 -2.29
N ILE A 324 24.78 7.37 -2.91
CA ILE A 324 24.89 6.09 -3.63
C ILE A 324 24.64 4.93 -2.66
N TYR A 325 25.26 4.94 -1.47
CA TYR A 325 25.04 3.89 -0.48
C TYR A 325 23.59 3.87 0.05
N ARG A 326 22.97 5.04 0.25
CA ARG A 326 21.56 5.15 0.64
C ARG A 326 20.65 4.51 -0.40
N GLU A 327 20.88 4.77 -1.68
CA GLU A 327 20.09 4.21 -2.78
C GLU A 327 20.29 2.69 -2.93
N GLN A 328 21.47 2.17 -2.57
CA GLN A 328 21.71 0.73 -2.44
C GLN A 328 21.10 0.09 -1.17
N GLY A 329 20.46 0.87 -0.30
CA GLY A 329 19.96 0.39 1.00
C GLY A 329 21.05 0.16 2.06
N LYS A 330 22.31 0.51 1.75
CA LYS A 330 23.47 0.42 2.65
C LYS A 330 23.52 1.63 3.59
N TYR A 331 22.54 1.71 4.48
CA TYR A 331 22.33 2.89 5.33
C TYR A 331 23.45 3.12 6.35
N LYS A 332 24.15 2.08 6.83
CA LYS A 332 25.24 2.21 7.81
C LYS A 332 26.46 2.85 7.15
N GLU A 333 26.86 2.34 6.00
CA GLU A 333 27.97 2.86 5.20
C GLU A 333 27.69 4.30 4.73
N SER A 334 26.42 4.59 4.41
CA SER A 334 25.98 5.96 4.13
C SER A 334 26.18 6.89 5.33
N ILE A 335 25.81 6.45 6.54
CA ILE A 335 26.02 7.22 7.79
C ILE A 335 27.51 7.46 8.05
N ASP A 336 28.35 6.46 7.84
CA ASP A 336 29.81 6.59 8.03
C ASP A 336 30.38 7.66 7.11
N MET A 337 29.96 7.71 5.84
CA MET A 337 30.38 8.75 4.91
C MET A 337 29.87 10.15 5.30
N VAL A 338 28.65 10.26 5.83
CA VAL A 338 28.13 11.54 6.34
C VAL A 338 28.91 11.99 7.58
N ASN A 339 29.29 11.08 8.48
CA ASN A 339 30.11 11.39 9.65
C ASN A 339 31.52 11.87 9.25
N GLU A 340 32.15 11.23 8.26
CA GLU A 340 33.42 11.70 7.70
C GLU A 340 33.30 13.11 7.08
N ALA A 341 32.18 13.40 6.43
CA ALA A 341 31.90 14.74 5.92
C ALA A 341 31.72 15.77 7.05
N LEU A 342 31.09 15.39 8.17
CA LEU A 342 30.87 16.23 9.34
C LEU A 342 32.17 16.53 10.11
N ILE A 343 33.19 15.67 10.01
CA ILE A 343 34.53 15.97 10.55
C ILE A 343 35.15 17.15 9.80
N LEU A 344 34.89 17.29 8.49
CA LEU A 344 35.40 18.40 7.69
C LEU A 344 34.64 19.71 7.97
N ASP A 345 33.33 19.62 8.19
CA ASP A 345 32.48 20.76 8.53
C ASP A 345 31.32 20.31 9.43
N TYR A 346 31.52 20.50 10.74
CA TYR A 346 30.53 20.13 11.74
C TYR A 346 29.32 21.08 11.77
N GLN A 347 29.44 22.28 11.19
CA GLN A 347 28.37 23.28 11.16
C GLN A 347 27.52 23.18 9.88
N ASN A 348 27.73 22.15 9.07
CA ASN A 348 26.96 21.92 7.86
C ASN A 348 25.54 21.41 8.17
N SER A 349 24.53 22.26 7.99
CA SER A 349 23.12 21.96 8.23
C SER A 349 22.61 20.76 7.41
N GLU A 350 23.02 20.66 6.14
CA GLU A 350 22.58 19.64 5.20
C GLU A 350 23.12 18.25 5.55
N LEU A 351 24.37 18.17 6.04
CA LEU A 351 24.95 16.91 6.54
C LEU A 351 24.18 16.39 7.76
N HIS A 352 23.85 17.28 8.71
CA HIS A 352 23.01 16.92 9.86
C HIS A 352 21.61 16.48 9.44
N PHE A 353 21.03 17.11 8.41
CA PHE A 353 19.75 16.70 7.85
C PHE A 353 19.81 15.30 7.21
N MET A 354 20.83 15.02 6.39
CA MET A 354 21.02 13.68 5.80
C MET A 354 21.24 12.61 6.86
N LEU A 355 22.01 12.90 7.91
CA LEU A 355 22.19 11.99 9.03
C LEU A 355 20.86 11.70 9.75
N GLY A 356 20.01 12.72 9.89
CA GLY A 356 18.64 12.59 10.37
C GLY A 356 17.81 11.62 9.54
N GLU A 357 17.81 11.81 8.21
CA GLU A 357 17.08 10.96 7.26
C GLU A 357 17.52 9.50 7.31
N LEU A 358 18.83 9.25 7.32
CA LEU A 358 19.38 7.90 7.35
C LEU A 358 19.01 7.17 8.66
N ASN A 359 19.06 7.86 9.79
CA ASN A 359 18.64 7.29 11.06
C ASN A 359 17.13 6.99 11.11
N LEU A 360 16.29 7.77 10.41
CA LEU A 360 14.86 7.45 10.29
C LEU A 360 14.61 6.18 9.49
N GLN A 361 15.38 5.92 8.42
CA GLN A 361 15.30 4.67 7.66
C GLN A 361 15.68 3.46 8.50
N LEU A 362 16.67 3.60 9.38
CA LEU A 362 17.06 2.58 10.36
C LEU A 362 16.15 2.49 11.59
N GLN A 363 15.04 3.25 11.63
CA GLN A 363 14.11 3.36 12.77
C GLN A 363 14.77 3.84 14.08
N GLN A 364 15.94 4.47 14.00
CA GLN A 364 16.67 5.04 15.14
C GLN A 364 16.16 6.47 15.43
N ILE A 365 14.90 6.56 15.86
CA ILE A 365 14.15 7.83 15.98
C ILE A 365 14.84 8.85 16.89
N SER A 366 15.47 8.40 17.99
CA SER A 366 16.17 9.29 18.93
C SER A 366 17.39 9.96 18.30
N LYS A 367 18.23 9.21 17.58
CA LYS A 367 19.39 9.77 16.86
C LYS A 367 18.97 10.68 15.73
N ALA A 368 17.95 10.26 14.96
CA ALA A 368 17.39 11.07 13.89
C ALA A 368 16.92 12.45 14.40
N ARG A 369 16.21 12.47 15.53
CA ARG A 369 15.75 13.71 16.17
C ARG A 369 16.91 14.63 16.51
N ASN A 370 17.95 14.14 17.18
CA ASN A 370 19.09 14.96 17.59
C ASN A 370 19.79 15.60 16.37
N SER A 371 19.98 14.84 15.30
CA SER A 371 20.58 15.36 14.06
C SER A 371 19.69 16.39 13.37
N LEU A 372 18.37 16.16 13.31
CA LEU A 372 17.42 17.12 12.73
C LEU A 372 17.27 18.41 13.56
N GLU A 373 17.31 18.32 14.89
CA GLU A 373 17.36 19.47 15.79
C GLU A 373 18.61 20.32 15.51
N ARG A 374 19.76 19.66 15.29
CA ARG A 374 20.99 20.36 14.92
C ARG A 374 20.87 21.04 13.57
N ALA A 375 20.36 20.36 12.54
CA ALA A 375 20.11 20.93 11.23
C ALA A 375 19.22 22.19 11.30
N VAL A 376 18.12 22.12 12.04
CA VAL A 376 17.19 23.26 12.25
C VAL A 376 17.83 24.37 13.10
N SER A 377 18.71 24.05 14.05
CA SER A 377 19.41 25.07 14.82
C SER A 377 20.38 25.90 13.96
N LEU A 378 20.96 25.28 12.94
CA LEU A 378 21.89 25.90 11.99
C LEU A 378 21.13 26.67 10.91
N GLU A 379 20.01 26.14 10.42
CA GLU A 379 19.12 26.79 9.45
C GLU A 379 17.67 26.80 9.94
N PRO A 380 17.28 27.80 10.77
CA PRO A 380 15.97 27.82 11.43
C PRO A 380 14.80 28.18 10.51
N THR A 381 15.07 28.64 9.29
CA THR A 381 14.06 29.04 8.30
C THR A 381 13.90 28.02 7.16
N ASN A 382 14.68 26.93 7.17
CA ASN A 382 14.58 25.88 6.16
C ASN A 382 13.31 25.04 6.38
N GLU A 383 12.33 25.21 5.50
CA GLU A 383 11.02 24.56 5.57
C GLU A 383 11.12 23.04 5.59
N GLN A 384 12.00 22.45 4.75
CA GLN A 384 12.19 21.01 4.66
C GLN A 384 12.69 20.42 5.98
N TYR A 385 13.66 21.09 6.62
CA TYR A 385 14.23 20.63 7.88
C TYR A 385 13.21 20.72 9.02
N LEU A 386 12.47 21.82 9.09
CA LEU A 386 11.40 22.02 10.06
C LEU A 386 10.27 21.00 9.88
N GLU A 387 9.83 20.73 8.66
CA GLU A 387 8.79 19.75 8.38
C GLU A 387 9.23 18.34 8.77
N ARG A 388 10.46 17.97 8.46
CA ARG A 388 10.97 16.65 8.83
C ARG A 388 11.16 16.49 10.34
N LEU A 389 11.61 17.53 11.01
CA LEU A 389 11.71 17.56 12.47
C LEU A 389 10.31 17.47 13.12
N PHE A 390 9.30 18.16 12.58
CA PHE A 390 7.91 18.04 13.02
C PHE A 390 7.41 16.59 12.99
N TRP A 391 7.58 15.91 11.83
CA TRP A 391 7.17 14.51 11.68
C TRP A 391 7.94 13.58 12.63
N THR A 392 9.21 13.89 12.91
CA THR A 392 10.05 13.13 13.84
C THR A 392 9.58 13.28 15.28
N TYR A 393 9.23 14.50 15.72
CA TYR A 393 8.61 14.72 17.03
C TYR A 393 7.26 14.01 17.16
N ARG A 394 6.42 14.07 16.11
CA ARG A 394 5.13 13.37 16.09
C ARG A 394 5.30 11.85 16.16
N ARG A 395 6.28 11.27 15.48
CA ARG A 395 6.60 9.84 15.57
C ARG A 395 7.18 9.45 16.94
N SER A 396 7.73 10.42 17.67
CA SER A 396 8.29 10.25 19.02
C SER A 396 7.29 10.57 20.14
N SER A 397 5.99 10.75 19.84
CA SER A 397 5.00 11.40 20.71
C SER A 397 4.52 10.59 21.92
N PHE A 398 5.37 9.79 22.55
CA PHE A 398 5.04 9.06 23.78
C PHE A 398 4.99 9.96 25.02
N THR A 399 5.38 11.24 24.91
CA THR A 399 5.42 12.21 26.02
C THR A 399 4.84 13.56 25.62
N GLU A 400 4.27 14.28 26.59
CA GLU A 400 3.71 15.63 26.38
C GLU A 400 4.76 16.63 25.85
N THR A 401 6.03 16.47 26.26
CA THR A 401 7.14 17.30 25.80
C THR A 401 7.34 17.21 24.29
N MET A 402 7.30 16.00 23.72
CA MET A 402 7.48 15.79 22.27
C MET A 402 6.31 16.41 21.48
N LEU A 403 5.10 16.31 22.01
CA LEU A 403 3.91 16.93 21.43
C LEU A 403 4.00 18.47 21.44
N ARG A 404 4.50 19.06 22.54
CA ARG A 404 4.75 20.50 22.63
C ARG A 404 5.82 20.97 21.63
N ASN A 405 6.89 20.20 21.47
CA ASN A 405 7.93 20.50 20.48
C ASN A 405 7.40 20.41 19.04
N ALA A 406 6.60 19.39 18.72
CA ALA A 406 5.91 19.30 17.43
C ALA A 406 5.04 20.53 17.17
N GLN A 407 4.25 20.96 18.16
CA GLN A 407 3.41 22.15 18.04
C GLN A 407 4.24 23.43 17.81
N ASN A 408 5.35 23.59 18.53
CA ASN A 408 6.24 24.75 18.38
C ASN A 408 6.88 24.78 16.98
N THR A 409 7.39 23.65 16.50
CA THR A 409 7.95 23.51 15.14
C THR A 409 6.89 23.82 14.09
N LEU A 410 5.67 23.32 14.27
CA LEU A 410 4.58 23.60 13.35
C LEU A 410 4.14 25.07 13.36
N ASN A 411 4.17 25.74 14.51
CA ASN A 411 3.92 27.18 14.58
C ASN A 411 4.98 27.98 13.79
N LYS A 412 6.24 27.51 13.75
CA LYS A 412 7.27 28.11 12.88
C LYS A 412 6.95 27.91 11.40
N LEU A 413 6.56 26.69 11.00
CA LEU A 413 6.14 26.38 9.61
C LEU A 413 4.97 27.25 9.15
N ILE A 414 3.95 27.43 10.00
CA ILE A 414 2.79 28.30 9.71
C ILE A 414 3.21 29.76 9.57
N LYS A 415 4.20 30.24 10.36
CA LYS A 415 4.72 31.60 10.23
C LYS A 415 5.52 31.79 8.94
N LEU A 416 6.30 30.80 8.54
CA LEU A 416 7.08 30.84 7.29
C LEU A 416 6.16 30.84 6.07
N ASN A 417 5.20 29.90 6.03
CA ASN A 417 4.28 29.73 4.91
C ASN A 417 2.82 29.74 5.39
N PRO A 418 2.22 30.91 5.61
CA PRO A 418 0.84 31.02 6.11
C PRO A 418 -0.20 30.52 5.10
N ASN A 419 0.12 30.53 3.81
CA ASN A 419 -0.78 30.16 2.71
C ASN A 419 -0.73 28.66 2.35
N LYS A 420 -0.07 27.82 3.15
CA LYS A 420 -0.01 26.37 2.93
C LYS A 420 -1.06 25.66 3.80
N PRO A 421 -2.19 25.19 3.22
CA PRO A 421 -3.31 24.64 3.99
C PRO A 421 -2.92 23.41 4.82
N GLU A 422 -1.93 22.62 4.36
CA GLU A 422 -1.41 21.42 5.01
C GLU A 422 -0.92 21.72 6.42
N TYR A 423 -0.28 22.87 6.65
CA TYR A 423 0.24 23.24 7.97
C TYR A 423 -0.87 23.59 8.96
N GLN A 424 -1.96 24.19 8.48
CA GLN A 424 -3.16 24.38 9.30
C GLN A 424 -3.82 23.02 9.60
N ILE A 425 -3.89 22.11 8.62
CA ILE A 425 -4.40 20.75 8.80
C ILE A 425 -3.56 19.96 9.83
N TYR A 426 -2.24 20.00 9.73
CA TYR A 426 -1.35 19.35 10.71
C TYR A 426 -1.57 19.90 12.13
N SER A 427 -1.86 21.20 12.24
CA SER A 427 -2.11 21.87 13.52
C SER A 427 -3.44 21.42 14.10
N GLY A 428 -4.46 21.33 13.25
CA GLY A 428 -5.75 20.77 13.61
C GLY A 428 -5.64 19.32 14.08
N ASN A 429 -4.85 18.49 13.39
CA ASN A 429 -4.66 17.09 13.75
C ASN A 429 -4.02 16.93 15.14
N LEU A 430 -2.97 17.72 15.45
CA LEU A 430 -2.36 17.69 16.79
C LEU A 430 -3.36 18.07 17.90
N TYR A 431 -4.20 19.08 17.65
CA TYR A 431 -5.26 19.45 18.60
C TYR A 431 -6.36 18.39 18.70
N LEU A 432 -6.70 17.72 17.60
CA LEU A 432 -7.70 16.65 17.56
C LEU A 432 -7.22 15.43 18.37
N GLU A 433 -5.96 15.01 18.19
CA GLU A 433 -5.31 13.96 18.97
C GLU A 433 -5.26 14.32 20.46
N SER A 434 -5.03 15.60 20.78
CA SER A 434 -5.09 16.15 22.14
C SER A 434 -6.51 16.34 22.70
N LYS A 435 -7.55 15.90 21.97
CA LYS A 435 -8.98 16.10 22.29
C LYS A 435 -9.39 17.57 22.49
N LYS A 436 -8.61 18.52 21.96
CA LYS A 436 -8.88 19.98 21.98
C LYS A 436 -9.70 20.37 20.75
N TYR A 437 -10.91 19.82 20.66
CA TYR A 437 -11.74 19.85 19.44
C TYR A 437 -12.03 21.26 18.90
N ASN A 438 -12.30 22.25 19.76
CA ASN A 438 -12.55 23.62 19.33
C ASN A 438 -11.34 24.26 18.63
N LYS A 439 -10.13 24.00 19.15
CA LYS A 439 -8.89 24.49 18.53
C LYS A 439 -8.61 23.76 17.23
N ALA A 440 -8.92 22.46 17.16
CA ALA A 440 -8.81 21.67 15.93
C ALA A 440 -9.72 22.22 14.82
N ALA A 441 -11.00 22.43 15.14
CA ALA A 441 -11.99 22.99 14.21
C ALA A 441 -11.56 24.36 13.67
N HIS A 442 -11.07 25.26 14.54
CA HIS A 442 -10.55 26.57 14.12
C HIS A 442 -9.39 26.47 13.13
N ARG A 443 -8.48 25.51 13.34
CA ARG A 443 -7.35 25.28 12.43
C ARG A 443 -7.82 24.72 11.08
N TYR A 444 -8.75 23.79 11.06
CA TYR A 444 -9.31 23.28 9.80
C TYR A 444 -10.11 24.35 9.06
N GLN A 445 -10.84 25.22 9.76
CA GLN A 445 -11.52 26.38 9.15
C GLN A 445 -10.50 27.33 8.49
N LYS A 446 -9.35 27.57 9.12
CA LYS A 446 -8.26 28.32 8.48
C LYS A 446 -7.70 27.62 7.25
N ALA A 447 -7.56 26.29 7.27
CA ALA A 447 -7.13 25.55 6.08
C ALA A 447 -8.12 25.75 4.91
N ILE A 448 -9.42 25.71 5.18
CA ILE A 448 -10.48 25.97 4.20
C ILE A 448 -10.43 27.41 3.69
N GLN A 449 -10.18 28.39 4.56
CA GLN A 449 -10.04 29.80 4.15
C GLN A 449 -8.84 30.01 3.21
N VAL A 450 -7.72 29.33 3.49
CA VAL A 450 -6.49 29.40 2.69
C VAL A 450 -6.67 28.72 1.33
N ALA A 451 -7.31 27.55 1.30
CA ALA A 451 -7.54 26.79 0.07
C ALA A 451 -9.01 26.32 -0.03
N PRO A 452 -9.95 27.17 -0.46
CA PRO A 452 -11.38 26.84 -0.45
C PRO A 452 -11.80 25.70 -1.38
N LYS A 453 -10.96 25.35 -2.36
CA LYS A 453 -11.15 24.23 -3.29
C LYS A 453 -10.43 22.96 -2.85
N ASP A 454 -9.61 23.00 -1.80
CA ASP A 454 -8.98 21.82 -1.25
C ASP A 454 -9.97 21.07 -0.34
N ILE A 455 -10.30 19.84 -0.73
CA ILE A 455 -11.24 18.99 -0.01
C ILE A 455 -10.73 18.57 1.38
N TRP A 456 -9.42 18.52 1.61
CA TRP A 456 -8.85 17.97 2.85
C TRP A 456 -9.20 18.81 4.08
N GLY A 457 -9.28 20.14 3.94
CA GLY A 457 -9.74 21.02 5.01
C GLY A 457 -11.17 20.70 5.46
N TYR A 458 -12.08 20.47 4.51
CA TYR A 458 -13.47 20.10 4.78
C TYR A 458 -13.59 18.70 5.39
N ILE A 459 -12.87 17.70 4.84
CA ILE A 459 -12.85 16.34 5.38
C ILE A 459 -12.39 16.36 6.84
N LYS A 460 -11.30 17.07 7.14
CA LYS A 460 -10.74 17.11 8.49
C LYS A 460 -11.63 17.87 9.47
N LEU A 461 -12.31 18.92 9.03
CA LEU A 461 -13.33 19.60 9.84
C LEU A 461 -14.55 18.70 10.07
N ALA A 462 -14.97 17.90 9.09
CA ALA A 462 -16.06 16.94 9.22
C ALA A 462 -15.71 15.84 10.24
N GLU A 463 -14.53 15.23 10.14
CA GLU A 463 -13.99 14.27 11.11
C GLU A 463 -13.93 14.88 12.53
N CYS A 464 -13.57 16.16 12.65
CA CYS A 464 -13.60 16.87 13.93
C CYS A 464 -15.02 17.02 14.48
N TYR A 465 -16.01 17.37 13.65
CA TYR A 465 -17.40 17.45 14.07
C TYR A 465 -18.02 16.08 14.38
N GLU A 466 -17.60 15.02 13.70
CA GLU A 466 -17.93 13.64 14.08
C GLU A 466 -17.46 13.34 15.50
N ALA A 467 -16.20 13.65 15.81
CA ALA A 467 -15.63 13.42 17.14
C ALA A 467 -16.31 14.22 18.26
N ILE A 468 -16.93 15.37 17.93
CA ILE A 468 -17.73 16.19 18.86
C ILE A 468 -19.20 15.71 18.95
N GLY A 469 -19.66 14.82 18.07
CA GLY A 469 -21.06 14.39 17.97
C GLY A 469 -21.97 15.34 17.18
N LYS A 470 -21.39 16.29 16.43
CA LYS A 470 -22.12 17.24 15.59
C LYS A 470 -22.37 16.67 14.18
N HIS A 471 -23.08 15.54 14.11
CA HIS A 471 -23.27 14.75 12.89
C HIS A 471 -23.86 15.53 11.71
N ARG A 472 -24.85 16.41 11.96
CA ARG A 472 -25.47 17.23 10.89
C ARG A 472 -24.45 18.16 10.22
N LEU A 473 -23.55 18.76 11.00
CA LEU A 473 -22.52 19.65 10.44
C LEU A 473 -21.44 18.85 9.69
N ALA A 474 -21.09 17.66 10.18
CA ALA A 474 -20.17 16.77 9.47
C ALA A 474 -20.75 16.32 8.12
N GLU A 475 -22.03 15.92 8.07
CA GLU A 475 -22.71 15.52 6.85
C GLU A 475 -22.69 16.64 5.79
N GLU A 476 -23.00 17.88 6.19
CA GLU A 476 -22.98 19.02 5.28
C GLU A 476 -21.58 19.28 4.71
N LEU A 477 -20.53 19.12 5.51
CA LEU A 477 -19.15 19.27 5.04
C LEU A 477 -18.76 18.15 4.06
N TYR A 478 -19.14 16.89 4.32
CA TYR A 478 -18.92 15.82 3.34
C TYR A 478 -19.72 16.01 2.05
N LYS A 479 -20.92 16.59 2.11
CA LYS A 479 -21.66 16.99 0.89
C LYS A 479 -20.97 18.12 0.14
N VAL A 480 -20.27 19.03 0.84
CA VAL A 480 -19.45 20.06 0.19
C VAL A 480 -18.28 19.42 -0.58
N THR A 481 -17.59 18.42 -0.01
CA THR A 481 -16.46 17.78 -0.72
C THR A 481 -16.89 17.15 -2.04
N ILE A 482 -18.07 16.51 -2.08
CA ILE A 482 -18.65 15.93 -3.31
C ILE A 482 -19.07 17.01 -4.32
N ARG A 483 -19.52 18.18 -3.85
CA ARG A 483 -19.83 19.33 -4.72
C ARG A 483 -18.58 19.93 -5.36
N ILE A 484 -17.47 19.97 -4.63
CA ILE A 484 -16.17 20.46 -5.11
C ILE A 484 -15.57 19.47 -6.11
N ASP A 485 -15.55 18.19 -5.76
CA ASP A 485 -14.96 17.12 -6.57
C ASP A 485 -15.82 15.84 -6.46
N LYS A 486 -16.31 15.35 -7.61
CA LYS A 486 -17.15 14.15 -7.70
C LYS A 486 -16.32 12.86 -7.84
N SER A 487 -15.17 12.78 -7.19
CA SER A 487 -14.31 11.60 -7.20
C SER A 487 -14.84 10.46 -6.33
N TRP A 488 -14.47 9.23 -6.67
CA TRP A 488 -14.80 8.03 -5.89
C TRP A 488 -14.38 8.15 -4.41
N LEU A 489 -13.28 8.86 -4.14
CA LEU A 489 -12.74 9.07 -2.78
C LEU A 489 -13.73 9.86 -1.92
N ASN A 490 -14.36 10.91 -2.46
CA ASN A 490 -15.30 11.73 -1.69
C ASN A 490 -16.60 10.98 -1.39
N TYR A 491 -17.07 10.15 -2.34
CA TYR A 491 -18.19 9.23 -2.09
C TYR A 491 -17.84 8.16 -1.07
N GLU A 492 -16.60 7.64 -1.07
CA GLU A 492 -16.13 6.74 -0.02
C GLU A 492 -16.14 7.43 1.35
N LYS A 493 -15.65 8.68 1.46
CA LYS A 493 -15.59 9.39 2.74
C LYS A 493 -16.96 9.65 3.36
N ILE A 494 -17.95 10.06 2.56
CA ILE A 494 -19.31 10.23 3.08
C ILE A 494 -19.97 8.88 3.41
N ALA A 495 -19.65 7.81 2.65
CA ALA A 495 -20.15 6.48 2.95
C ALA A 495 -19.55 5.92 4.25
N ASP A 496 -18.25 6.14 4.48
CA ASP A 496 -17.55 5.82 5.72
C ASP A 496 -18.20 6.56 6.92
N PHE A 497 -18.55 7.83 6.74
CA PHE A 497 -19.29 8.62 7.74
C PHE A 497 -20.66 8.00 8.05
N TYR A 498 -21.47 7.71 7.03
CA TYR A 498 -22.78 7.07 7.24
C TYR A 498 -22.66 5.68 7.87
N TYR A 499 -21.63 4.91 7.50
CA TYR A 499 -21.35 3.60 8.10
C TYR A 499 -21.05 3.72 9.59
N ARG A 500 -20.17 4.66 9.98
CA ARG A 500 -19.86 4.92 11.41
C ARG A 500 -21.09 5.36 12.19
N TRP A 501 -22.00 6.08 11.53
CA TRP A 501 -23.27 6.51 12.11
C TRP A 501 -24.40 5.49 11.99
N GLN A 502 -24.11 4.27 11.53
CA GLN A 502 -25.07 3.17 11.38
C GLN A 502 -26.23 3.46 10.39
N ASP A 503 -26.14 4.53 9.59
CA ASP A 503 -27.02 4.74 8.42
C ASP A 503 -26.47 3.94 7.22
N TYR A 504 -26.49 2.62 7.38
CA TYR A 504 -25.92 1.71 6.41
C TYR A 504 -26.62 1.79 5.04
N LYS A 505 -27.87 2.24 4.98
CA LYS A 505 -28.60 2.44 3.72
C LYS A 505 -27.95 3.54 2.88
N LYS A 506 -27.67 4.70 3.48
CA LYS A 506 -26.94 5.78 2.78
C LYS A 506 -25.48 5.40 2.52
N ALA A 507 -24.85 4.63 3.41
CA ALA A 507 -23.51 4.12 3.18
C ALA A 507 -23.46 3.25 1.91
N ILE A 508 -24.38 2.28 1.78
CA ILE A 508 -24.51 1.41 0.59
C ILE A 508 -24.69 2.24 -0.68
N GLN A 509 -25.58 3.24 -0.67
CA GLN A 509 -25.82 4.11 -1.83
C GLN A 509 -24.53 4.80 -2.29
N ASN A 510 -23.78 5.39 -1.36
CA ASN A 510 -22.56 6.13 -1.68
C ASN A 510 -21.39 5.20 -2.04
N TYR A 511 -21.24 4.05 -1.40
CA TYR A 511 -20.25 3.03 -1.80
C TYR A 511 -20.53 2.50 -3.21
N ASN A 512 -21.79 2.28 -3.59
CA ASN A 512 -22.14 1.88 -4.95
C ASN A 512 -21.75 2.95 -5.98
N ILE A 513 -21.94 4.24 -5.67
CA ILE A 513 -21.48 5.33 -6.54
C ILE A 513 -19.96 5.34 -6.63
N ALA A 514 -19.26 5.22 -5.50
CA ALA A 514 -17.80 5.16 -5.47
C ALA A 514 -17.26 3.99 -6.32
N LEU A 515 -17.90 2.82 -6.27
CA LEU A 515 -17.54 1.66 -7.09
C LEU A 515 -17.87 1.86 -8.58
N LYS A 516 -18.96 2.54 -8.94
CA LYS A 516 -19.23 2.88 -10.34
C LYS A 516 -18.17 3.82 -10.93
N LEU A 517 -17.66 4.75 -10.13
CA LEU A 517 -16.60 5.68 -10.53
C LEU A 517 -15.21 5.01 -10.57
N LYS A 518 -15.03 3.88 -9.88
CA LYS A 518 -13.81 3.08 -9.91
C LYS A 518 -14.12 1.61 -9.63
N SER A 519 -14.28 0.84 -10.71
CA SER A 519 -14.92 -0.49 -10.76
C SER A 519 -14.19 -1.59 -9.96
N GLU A 520 -12.91 -1.43 -9.62
CA GLU A 520 -12.08 -2.55 -9.12
C GLU A 520 -11.39 -2.33 -7.76
N GLN A 521 -11.96 -1.52 -6.86
CA GLN A 521 -11.38 -1.41 -5.53
C GLN A 521 -11.84 -2.50 -4.56
N PHE A 522 -10.91 -3.41 -4.24
CA PHE A 522 -11.04 -4.40 -3.16
C PHE A 522 -11.59 -3.79 -1.87
N ALA A 523 -10.99 -2.68 -1.40
CA ALA A 523 -11.37 -2.05 -0.14
C ALA A 523 -12.84 -1.56 -0.15
N LEU A 524 -13.30 -0.99 -1.27
CA LEU A 524 -14.68 -0.53 -1.41
C LEU A 524 -15.68 -1.70 -1.46
N LYS A 525 -15.36 -2.78 -2.20
CA LYS A 525 -16.21 -3.99 -2.23
C LYS A 525 -16.33 -4.61 -0.84
N VAL A 526 -15.24 -4.67 -0.07
CA VAL A 526 -15.25 -5.13 1.32
C VAL A 526 -16.15 -4.25 2.20
N LYS A 527 -16.02 -2.92 2.12
CA LYS A 527 -16.87 -1.98 2.89
C LYS A 527 -18.35 -2.07 2.50
N LEU A 528 -18.65 -2.24 1.22
CA LEU A 528 -20.01 -2.45 0.73
C LEU A 528 -20.61 -3.75 1.28
N GLY A 529 -19.87 -4.86 1.22
CA GLY A 529 -20.30 -6.14 1.78
C GLY A 529 -20.59 -6.04 3.28
N LYS A 530 -19.71 -5.39 4.06
CA LYS A 530 -19.97 -5.11 5.48
C LYS A 530 -21.26 -4.31 5.67
N SER A 531 -21.46 -3.27 4.87
CA SER A 531 -22.66 -2.43 4.97
C SER A 531 -23.95 -3.22 4.69
N TYR A 532 -23.93 -4.14 3.71
CA TYR A 532 -25.07 -5.04 3.47
C TYR A 532 -25.31 -6.02 4.61
N TRP A 533 -24.23 -6.53 5.22
CA TRP A 533 -24.31 -7.40 6.38
C TRP A 533 -25.00 -6.71 7.56
N GLU A 534 -24.59 -5.48 7.89
CA GLU A 534 -25.18 -4.72 9.01
C GLU A 534 -26.66 -4.34 8.77
N VAL A 535 -27.11 -4.22 7.51
CA VAL A 535 -28.54 -4.02 7.16
C VAL A 535 -29.36 -5.31 7.24
N GLY A 536 -28.72 -6.46 7.49
CA GLY A 536 -29.36 -7.77 7.50
C GLY A 536 -29.48 -8.43 6.12
N LYS A 537 -28.97 -7.82 5.04
CA LYS A 537 -28.97 -8.39 3.68
C LYS A 537 -27.74 -9.28 3.48
N LYS A 538 -27.64 -10.35 4.27
CA LYS A 538 -26.48 -11.25 4.33
C LYS A 538 -26.16 -11.90 2.97
N ASP A 539 -27.17 -12.29 2.20
CA ASP A 539 -26.98 -12.91 0.88
C ASP A 539 -26.19 -12.02 -0.06
N LYS A 540 -26.51 -10.71 -0.08
CA LYS A 540 -25.78 -9.72 -0.89
C LYS A 540 -24.35 -9.49 -0.40
N ALA A 541 -24.14 -9.54 0.92
CA ALA A 541 -22.80 -9.42 1.48
C ALA A 541 -21.92 -10.61 1.06
N LEU A 542 -22.45 -11.83 1.16
CA LEU A 542 -21.79 -13.05 0.74
C LEU A 542 -21.53 -13.07 -0.77
N GLU A 543 -22.49 -12.63 -1.59
CA GLU A 543 -22.32 -12.50 -3.03
C GLU A 543 -21.15 -11.56 -3.38
N ILE A 544 -21.09 -10.39 -2.75
CA ILE A 544 -20.01 -9.41 -2.99
C ILE A 544 -18.66 -9.98 -2.57
N TRP A 545 -18.58 -10.62 -1.41
CA TRP A 545 -17.35 -11.21 -0.91
C TRP A 545 -16.90 -12.41 -1.73
N GLY A 546 -17.83 -13.25 -2.21
CA GLY A 546 -17.55 -14.35 -3.14
C GLY A 546 -16.94 -13.84 -4.45
N ARG A 547 -17.53 -12.81 -5.07
CA ARG A 547 -16.97 -12.18 -6.28
C ARG A 547 -15.57 -11.60 -6.06
N ILE A 548 -15.24 -11.15 -4.84
CA ILE A 548 -13.88 -10.72 -4.52
C ILE A 548 -12.92 -11.91 -4.58
N LEU A 549 -13.28 -13.06 -3.98
CA LEU A 549 -12.47 -14.28 -3.97
C LEU A 549 -12.27 -14.90 -5.36
N GLU A 550 -13.22 -14.69 -6.28
CA GLU A 550 -13.12 -15.11 -7.68
C GLU A 550 -12.17 -14.22 -8.51
N THR A 551 -11.74 -13.06 -7.99
CA THR A 551 -10.89 -12.12 -8.73
C THR A 551 -9.43 -12.58 -8.71
N LYS A 552 -8.85 -12.90 -9.88
CA LYS A 552 -7.45 -13.38 -10.02
C LYS A 552 -6.35 -12.39 -9.59
N SER A 553 -6.71 -11.14 -9.27
CA SER A 553 -5.77 -10.07 -8.90
C SER A 553 -5.57 -9.89 -7.39
N LEU A 554 -6.06 -10.83 -6.56
CA LEU A 554 -5.94 -10.73 -5.10
C LEU A 554 -4.48 -10.78 -4.65
N LYS A 555 -4.13 -9.90 -3.71
CA LYS A 555 -2.81 -9.90 -3.07
C LYS A 555 -2.88 -10.70 -1.77
N LEU A 556 -1.76 -11.22 -1.32
CA LEU A 556 -1.66 -11.99 -0.08
C LEU A 556 -2.29 -11.29 1.15
N ASN A 557 -2.10 -9.97 1.26
CA ASN A 557 -2.69 -9.17 2.35
C ASN A 557 -4.24 -9.09 2.28
N ASP A 558 -4.81 -9.29 1.11
CA ASP A 558 -6.26 -9.26 0.91
C ASP A 558 -6.91 -10.55 1.44
N TYR A 559 -6.26 -11.71 1.29
CA TYR A 559 -6.64 -12.97 1.94
C TYR A 559 -6.64 -12.85 3.47
N ILE A 560 -5.60 -12.25 4.06
CA ILE A 560 -5.53 -12.03 5.52
C ILE A 560 -6.70 -11.17 5.99
N LYS A 561 -7.01 -10.08 5.27
CA LYS A 561 -8.11 -9.17 5.59
C LYS A 561 -9.48 -9.83 5.47
N LEU A 562 -9.73 -10.60 4.40
CA LEU A 562 -10.99 -11.30 4.19
C LEU A 562 -11.18 -12.43 5.20
N GLY A 563 -10.19 -13.28 5.42
CA GLY A 563 -10.29 -14.32 6.43
C GLY A 563 -10.53 -13.75 7.83
N SER A 564 -9.83 -12.66 8.20
CA SER A 564 -10.07 -11.99 9.50
C SER A 564 -11.46 -11.37 9.58
N LEU A 565 -12.00 -10.91 8.45
CA LEU A 565 -13.37 -10.40 8.37
C LEU A 565 -14.40 -11.51 8.57
N PHE A 566 -14.20 -12.66 7.93
CA PHE A 566 -15.08 -13.82 8.04
C PHE A 566 -15.04 -14.40 9.45
N THR A 567 -13.87 -14.54 10.07
CA THR A 567 -13.75 -14.91 11.48
C THR A 567 -14.53 -13.95 12.38
N LYS A 568 -14.42 -12.63 12.16
CA LYS A 568 -15.17 -11.62 12.95
C LYS A 568 -16.69 -11.78 12.84
N TYR A 569 -17.19 -12.25 11.70
CA TYR A 569 -18.62 -12.47 11.48
C TYR A 569 -19.06 -13.92 11.75
N ASN A 570 -18.20 -14.73 12.39
CA ASN A 570 -18.43 -16.16 12.67
C ASN A 570 -18.76 -16.98 11.39
N LEU A 571 -18.13 -16.60 10.27
CA LEU A 571 -18.22 -17.28 8.98
C LEU A 571 -17.03 -18.22 8.81
N ASP A 572 -16.90 -19.15 9.74
CA ASP A 572 -15.69 -19.94 9.94
C ASP A 572 -15.26 -20.75 8.71
N ASN A 573 -16.21 -21.42 8.05
CA ASN A 573 -15.91 -22.21 6.84
C ASN A 573 -15.34 -21.33 5.71
N LEU A 574 -15.87 -20.11 5.55
CA LEU A 574 -15.36 -19.16 4.57
C LEU A 574 -13.99 -18.61 4.99
N ALA A 575 -13.77 -18.37 6.29
CA ALA A 575 -12.48 -17.95 6.82
C ALA A 575 -11.40 -19.01 6.57
N VAL A 576 -11.68 -20.28 6.89
CA VAL A 576 -10.79 -21.42 6.63
C VAL A 576 -10.44 -21.51 5.15
N ALA A 577 -11.46 -21.55 4.27
CA ALA A 577 -11.25 -21.65 2.83
C ALA A 577 -10.42 -20.48 2.28
N THR A 578 -10.67 -19.26 2.77
CA THR A 578 -9.93 -18.05 2.36
C THR A 578 -8.47 -18.10 2.79
N TYR A 579 -8.18 -18.53 4.01
CA TYR A 579 -6.81 -18.67 4.49
C TYR A 579 -6.07 -19.78 3.72
N GLN A 580 -6.72 -20.93 3.50
CA GLN A 580 -6.15 -22.04 2.75
C GLN A 580 -5.85 -21.66 1.30
N GLN A 581 -6.76 -20.96 0.62
CA GLN A 581 -6.53 -20.47 -0.75
C GLN A 581 -5.33 -19.51 -0.80
N GLY A 582 -5.24 -18.56 0.14
CA GLY A 582 -4.11 -17.64 0.22
C GLY A 582 -2.77 -18.34 0.52
N ILE A 583 -2.78 -19.40 1.33
CA ILE A 583 -1.59 -20.24 1.57
C ILE A 583 -1.21 -20.98 0.28
N GLN A 584 -2.17 -21.61 -0.41
CA GLN A 584 -1.93 -22.39 -1.61
C GLN A 584 -1.33 -21.53 -2.73
N GLU A 585 -1.93 -20.38 -3.03
CA GLU A 585 -1.52 -19.49 -4.13
C GLU A 585 -0.11 -18.91 -3.92
N PHE A 586 0.30 -18.67 -2.67
CA PHE A 586 1.57 -18.03 -2.35
C PHE A 586 2.62 -18.97 -1.73
N SER A 587 2.31 -20.26 -1.61
CA SER A 587 3.18 -21.29 -1.01
C SER A 587 4.55 -21.42 -1.69
N ASN A 588 4.62 -21.21 -3.01
CA ASN A 588 5.84 -21.36 -3.81
C ASN A 588 6.74 -20.11 -3.83
N SER A 589 6.36 -19.03 -3.14
CA SER A 589 7.15 -17.79 -3.15
C SER A 589 8.43 -17.91 -2.32
N ILE A 590 9.56 -17.48 -2.89
CA ILE A 590 10.88 -17.57 -2.25
C ILE A 590 11.20 -16.31 -1.42
N ASP A 591 10.50 -15.20 -1.69
CA ASP A 591 10.74 -13.92 -1.03
C ASP A 591 10.40 -13.93 0.48
N SER A 592 11.27 -13.26 1.25
CA SER A 592 11.19 -13.23 2.72
C SER A 592 9.93 -12.53 3.24
N TRP A 593 9.48 -11.47 2.56
CA TRP A 593 8.27 -10.74 2.96
C TRP A 593 7.01 -11.57 2.69
N THR A 594 6.94 -12.26 1.56
CA THR A 594 5.82 -13.16 1.24
C THR A 594 5.77 -14.33 2.23
N LYS A 595 6.90 -14.97 2.54
CA LYS A 595 6.96 -16.05 3.56
C LYS A 595 6.44 -15.62 4.91
N LYS A 596 6.78 -14.40 5.35
CA LYS A 596 6.28 -13.83 6.61
C LYS A 596 4.74 -13.71 6.62
N LEU A 597 4.15 -13.25 5.52
CA LEU A 597 2.69 -13.10 5.41
C LEU A 597 1.97 -14.45 5.25
N VAL A 598 2.56 -15.43 4.55
CA VAL A 598 2.03 -16.80 4.51
C VAL A 598 2.08 -17.43 5.90
N ALA A 599 3.15 -17.19 6.67
CA ALA A 599 3.24 -17.59 8.07
C ALA A 599 2.12 -16.95 8.92
N GLU A 600 1.74 -15.70 8.63
CA GLU A 600 0.62 -15.04 9.30
C GLU A 600 -0.73 -15.71 8.98
N LEU A 601 -0.95 -16.13 7.72
CA LEU A 601 -2.16 -16.91 7.36
C LEU A 601 -2.25 -18.22 8.13
N HIS A 602 -1.18 -19.03 8.14
CA HIS A 602 -1.11 -20.26 8.93
C HIS A 602 -1.44 -19.99 10.41
N ALA A 603 -0.85 -18.93 10.99
CA ALA A 603 -1.07 -18.62 12.40
C ALA A 603 -2.50 -18.10 12.69
N LYS A 604 -3.16 -17.43 11.75
CA LYS A 604 -4.57 -17.03 11.85
C LYS A 604 -5.50 -18.24 11.72
N LEU A 605 -5.21 -19.15 10.80
CA LEU A 605 -5.94 -20.41 10.61
C LEU A 605 -5.81 -21.30 11.85
N ALA A 606 -4.61 -21.43 12.41
CA ALA A 606 -4.36 -22.14 13.66
C ALA A 606 -5.20 -21.59 14.83
N LYS A 607 -5.29 -20.25 14.93
CA LYS A 607 -6.11 -19.61 15.97
C LYS A 607 -7.59 -19.94 15.80
N LEU A 608 -8.09 -19.96 14.56
CA LEU A 608 -9.47 -20.33 14.28
C LEU A 608 -9.75 -21.79 14.64
N TYR A 609 -8.86 -22.73 14.27
CA TYR A 609 -8.99 -24.13 14.69
C TYR A 609 -8.93 -24.30 16.21
N LYS A 610 -8.10 -23.50 16.90
CA LYS A 610 -8.07 -23.47 18.37
C LYS A 610 -9.42 -23.02 18.96
N GLU A 611 -10.04 -21.99 18.40
CA GLU A 611 -11.36 -21.50 18.82
C GLU A 611 -12.49 -22.52 18.55
N GLN A 612 -12.29 -23.42 17.59
CA GLN A 612 -13.18 -24.55 17.28
C GLN A 612 -12.85 -25.82 18.07
N ASP A 613 -11.98 -25.74 19.07
CA ASP A 613 -11.46 -26.88 19.85
C ASP A 613 -10.73 -27.96 19.02
N ASN A 614 -10.36 -27.66 17.77
CA ASN A 614 -9.59 -28.55 16.91
C ASN A 614 -8.07 -28.34 17.14
N TYR A 615 -7.60 -28.77 18.31
CA TYR A 615 -6.23 -28.49 18.76
C TYR A 615 -5.14 -29.16 17.91
N GLU A 616 -5.41 -30.31 17.30
CA GLU A 616 -4.42 -31.00 16.46
C GLU A 616 -4.12 -30.20 15.20
N LEU A 617 -5.15 -29.78 14.46
CA LEU A 617 -4.99 -28.91 13.29
C LEU A 617 -4.38 -27.56 13.69
N ALA A 618 -4.81 -26.99 14.83
CA ALA A 618 -4.23 -25.74 15.32
C ALA A 618 -2.72 -25.86 15.57
N MET A 619 -2.26 -26.96 16.18
CA MET A 619 -0.84 -27.19 16.42
C MET A 619 -0.06 -27.38 15.12
N ASP A 620 -0.59 -28.13 14.13
CA ASP A 620 0.09 -28.30 12.84
C ASP A 620 0.26 -26.96 12.13
N GLU A 621 -0.81 -26.18 12.03
CA GLU A 621 -0.80 -24.86 11.39
C GLU A 621 0.16 -23.87 12.10
N TYR A 622 0.20 -23.87 13.44
CA TYR A 622 1.22 -23.08 14.17
C TYR A 622 2.64 -23.55 13.89
N ASN A 623 2.89 -24.86 13.74
CA ASN A 623 4.19 -25.37 13.35
C ASN A 623 4.57 -24.96 11.93
N GLN A 624 3.63 -24.99 10.97
CA GLN A 624 3.86 -24.49 9.61
C GLN A 624 4.20 -22.99 9.63
N ALA A 625 3.48 -22.19 10.43
CA ALA A 625 3.79 -20.78 10.62
C ALA A 625 5.23 -20.56 11.13
N LEU A 626 5.66 -21.32 12.15
CA LEU A 626 6.99 -21.19 12.75
C LEU A 626 8.13 -21.66 11.84
N LYS A 627 7.88 -22.59 10.90
CA LYS A 627 8.86 -22.96 9.85
C LYS A 627 9.18 -21.78 8.93
N LEU A 628 8.19 -20.96 8.65
CA LEU A 628 8.30 -19.81 7.74
C LEU A 628 8.77 -18.54 8.45
N TYR A 629 8.23 -18.26 9.64
CA TYR A 629 8.59 -17.08 10.43
C TYR A 629 8.37 -17.27 11.94
N GLN A 630 9.37 -16.90 12.73
CA GLN A 630 9.39 -17.13 14.18
C GLN A 630 8.68 -16.01 14.95
N TYR A 631 7.35 -16.10 15.10
CA TYR A 631 6.54 -15.16 15.87
C TYR A 631 6.53 -15.48 17.37
N SER A 632 6.83 -14.49 18.23
CA SER A 632 6.75 -14.61 19.70
C SER A 632 5.35 -15.07 20.18
N TRP A 633 4.29 -14.48 19.63
CA TRP A 633 2.91 -14.81 20.01
C TRP A 633 2.47 -16.21 19.56
N VAL A 634 3.05 -16.74 18.46
CA VAL A 634 2.76 -18.11 18.00
C VAL A 634 3.41 -19.13 18.93
N TYR A 635 4.64 -18.90 19.36
CA TYR A 635 5.28 -19.72 20.39
C TYR A 635 4.47 -19.73 21.69
N ARG A 636 3.94 -18.57 22.11
CA ARG A 636 3.06 -18.46 23.28
C ARG A 636 1.83 -19.36 23.15
N ASP A 637 1.06 -19.18 22.09
CA ASP A 637 -0.21 -19.90 21.87
C ASP A 637 0.02 -21.40 21.69
N LEU A 638 1.09 -21.80 20.98
CA LEU A 638 1.47 -23.22 20.85
C LEU A 638 1.88 -23.81 22.21
N GLY A 639 2.59 -23.05 23.06
CA GLY A 639 2.93 -23.46 24.42
C GLY A 639 1.68 -23.73 25.27
N VAL A 640 0.66 -22.87 25.18
CA VAL A 640 -0.64 -23.10 25.86
C VAL A 640 -1.31 -24.39 25.37
N LEU A 641 -1.29 -24.68 24.07
CA LEU A 641 -1.83 -25.94 23.52
C LEU A 641 -1.04 -27.17 24.00
N LYS A 642 0.30 -27.08 24.08
CA LYS A 642 1.14 -28.14 24.61
C LYS A 642 0.87 -28.40 26.10
N LEU A 643 0.67 -27.33 26.87
CA LEU A 643 0.29 -27.39 28.27
C LEU A 643 -1.04 -28.15 28.45
N LYS A 644 -2.06 -27.78 27.68
CA LYS A 644 -3.38 -28.44 27.69
C LYS A 644 -3.27 -29.94 27.38
N ASN A 645 -2.35 -30.31 26.48
CA ASN A 645 -2.03 -31.70 26.16
C ASN A 645 -1.16 -32.42 27.21
N GLY A 646 -0.86 -31.79 28.34
CA GLY A 646 -0.05 -32.33 29.45
C GLY A 646 1.46 -32.35 29.20
N LYS A 647 1.93 -31.65 28.16
CA LYS A 647 3.34 -31.56 27.75
C LYS A 647 3.97 -30.26 28.28
N LEU A 648 4.05 -30.12 29.59
CA LEU A 648 4.54 -28.91 30.26
C LEU A 648 6.01 -28.58 29.89
N GLY A 649 6.87 -29.60 29.77
CA GLY A 649 8.26 -29.39 29.35
C GLY A 649 8.36 -28.71 27.97
N GLU A 650 7.62 -29.22 26.98
CA GLU A 650 7.55 -28.61 25.64
C GLU A 650 6.97 -27.18 25.70
N ALA A 651 5.99 -26.94 26.57
CA ALA A 651 5.40 -25.60 26.75
C ALA A 651 6.41 -24.59 27.31
N ILE A 652 7.21 -24.97 28.31
CA ILE A 652 8.27 -24.13 28.88
C ILE A 652 9.28 -23.73 27.81
N GLU A 653 9.76 -24.68 27.00
CA GLU A 653 10.71 -24.39 25.91
C GLU A 653 10.14 -23.38 24.90
N LEU A 654 8.86 -23.53 24.54
CA LEU A 654 8.19 -22.61 23.63
C LEU A 654 8.03 -21.22 24.25
N TRP A 655 7.68 -21.11 25.53
CA TRP A 655 7.58 -19.82 26.22
C TRP A 655 8.93 -19.15 26.44
N GLN A 656 10.01 -19.90 26.68
CA GLN A 656 11.37 -19.36 26.69
C GLN A 656 11.73 -18.75 25.34
N LYS A 657 11.48 -19.47 24.24
CA LYS A 657 11.65 -18.93 22.87
C LYS A 657 10.78 -17.69 22.63
N ALA A 658 9.54 -17.68 23.13
CA ALA A 658 8.66 -16.52 23.03
C ALA A 658 9.23 -15.28 23.77
N LYS A 659 9.78 -15.49 24.97
CA LYS A 659 10.44 -14.45 25.82
C LYS A 659 11.71 -13.93 25.15
N GLU A 660 12.53 -14.79 24.54
CA GLU A 660 13.71 -14.38 23.78
C GLU A 660 13.36 -13.48 22.58
N LYS A 661 12.27 -13.79 21.87
CA LYS A 661 11.83 -12.99 20.71
C LYS A 661 11.19 -11.65 21.11
N ASN A 662 10.53 -11.59 22.26
CA ASN A 662 9.96 -10.35 22.78
C ASN A 662 9.95 -10.36 24.31
N ALA A 663 11.03 -9.83 24.89
CA ALA A 663 11.19 -9.75 26.34
C ALA A 663 10.13 -8.88 27.03
N GLY A 664 9.49 -7.95 26.30
CA GLY A 664 8.43 -7.10 26.84
C GLY A 664 7.06 -7.77 26.94
N ASN A 665 6.90 -9.02 26.48
CA ASN A 665 5.63 -9.73 26.59
C ASN A 665 5.47 -10.37 27.98
N LEU A 666 4.90 -9.61 28.92
CA LEU A 666 4.76 -10.03 30.31
C LEU A 666 3.84 -11.25 30.51
N GLU A 667 2.88 -11.50 29.60
CA GLU A 667 2.01 -12.68 29.64
C GLU A 667 2.81 -13.98 29.48
N VAL A 668 3.83 -13.98 28.62
CA VAL A 668 4.71 -15.14 28.43
C VAL A 668 5.50 -15.44 29.70
N VAL A 669 5.98 -14.39 30.37
CA VAL A 669 6.71 -14.52 31.63
C VAL A 669 5.78 -15.02 32.74
N TYR A 670 4.52 -14.59 32.73
CA TYR A 670 3.50 -15.11 33.63
C TYR A 670 3.27 -16.61 33.41
N ASN A 671 3.14 -17.06 32.16
CA ASN A 671 2.99 -18.48 31.86
C ASN A 671 4.20 -19.32 32.34
N LEU A 672 5.42 -18.78 32.21
CA LEU A 672 6.63 -19.40 32.77
C LEU A 672 6.60 -19.44 34.30
N ALA A 673 6.16 -18.38 34.98
CA ALA A 673 6.01 -18.37 36.42
C ALA A 673 5.05 -19.47 36.89
N ILE A 674 3.89 -19.61 36.25
CA ILE A 674 2.92 -20.68 36.54
C ILE A 674 3.52 -22.07 36.28
N ALA A 675 4.30 -22.23 35.20
CA ALA A 675 5.00 -23.47 34.92
C ALA A 675 6.02 -23.83 36.01
N HIS A 676 6.83 -22.86 36.43
CA HIS A 676 7.83 -23.03 37.48
C HIS A 676 7.21 -23.32 38.85
N ILE A 677 6.02 -22.79 39.16
CA ILE A 677 5.24 -23.15 40.35
C ILE A 677 4.90 -24.65 40.33
N ILE A 678 4.46 -25.16 39.19
CA ILE A 678 4.02 -26.55 39.04
C ILE A 678 5.18 -27.55 39.06
N THR A 679 6.34 -27.15 38.54
CA THR A 679 7.56 -27.95 38.64
C THR A 679 8.28 -27.79 39.99
N GLU A 680 7.70 -27.03 40.93
CA GLU A 680 8.28 -26.69 42.24
C GLU A 680 9.65 -25.97 42.16
N GLU A 681 9.91 -25.28 41.06
CA GLU A 681 11.08 -24.44 40.87
C GLU A 681 10.79 -23.01 41.39
N PHE A 682 10.48 -22.91 42.70
CA PHE A 682 9.96 -21.69 43.31
C PHE A 682 10.88 -20.47 43.12
N ASP A 683 12.20 -20.65 43.21
CA ASP A 683 13.18 -19.57 42.98
C ASP A 683 13.04 -18.95 41.58
N LYS A 684 12.80 -19.79 40.55
CA LYS A 684 12.58 -19.31 39.17
C LYS A 684 11.23 -18.64 39.03
N ALA A 685 10.19 -19.17 39.66
CA ALA A 685 8.87 -18.58 39.67
C ALA A 685 8.86 -17.18 40.30
N GLU A 686 9.56 -17.01 41.44
CA GLU A 686 9.74 -15.72 42.11
C GLU A 686 10.50 -14.73 41.24
N ALA A 687 11.58 -15.16 40.57
CA ALA A 687 12.33 -14.33 39.65
C ALA A 687 11.49 -13.85 38.45
N ASP A 688 10.67 -14.73 37.87
CA ASP A 688 9.74 -14.36 36.79
C ASP A 688 8.65 -13.38 37.28
N ILE A 689 8.13 -13.56 38.50
CA ILE A 689 7.18 -12.64 39.14
C ILE A 689 7.82 -11.26 39.37
N GLU A 690 9.05 -11.21 39.89
CA GLU A 690 9.76 -9.97 40.13
C GLU A 690 10.05 -9.25 38.81
N TYR A 691 10.42 -10.00 37.77
CA TYR A 691 10.57 -9.48 36.42
C TYR A 691 9.28 -8.78 35.97
N ILE A 692 8.12 -9.42 36.08
CA ILE A 692 6.85 -8.80 35.68
C ILE A 692 6.58 -7.51 36.46
N LYS A 693 6.80 -7.50 37.78
CA LYS A 693 6.58 -6.32 38.64
C LYS A 693 7.44 -5.12 38.23
N ARG A 694 8.68 -5.34 37.80
CA ARG A 694 9.61 -4.27 37.39
C ARG A 694 9.15 -3.53 36.12
N PHE A 695 8.30 -4.13 35.29
CA PHE A 695 7.86 -3.57 34.01
C PHE A 695 6.46 -2.93 34.05
N ASN A 696 5.96 -2.54 35.24
CA ASN A 696 4.65 -1.88 35.43
C ASN A 696 3.50 -2.60 34.71
N PRO A 697 3.14 -3.82 35.15
CA PRO A 697 2.08 -4.60 34.52
C PRO A 697 0.73 -3.89 34.67
N ASP A 698 -0.25 -4.27 33.84
CA ASP A 698 -1.62 -3.80 34.02
C ASP A 698 -2.23 -4.29 35.34
N GLN A 699 -3.39 -3.72 35.71
CA GLN A 699 -4.04 -4.04 36.99
C GLN A 699 -4.41 -5.52 37.11
N LYS A 700 -4.81 -6.17 36.01
CA LYS A 700 -5.22 -7.58 36.00
C LYS A 700 -4.02 -8.48 36.27
N LEU A 701 -2.93 -8.27 35.54
CA LEU A 701 -1.70 -9.03 35.66
C LEU A 701 -1.02 -8.78 37.01
N SER A 702 -1.03 -7.55 37.52
CA SER A 702 -0.55 -7.23 38.87
C SER A 702 -1.29 -8.03 39.94
N SER A 703 -2.63 -8.15 39.82
CA SER A 703 -3.44 -8.95 40.73
C SER A 703 -3.07 -10.44 40.67
N LEU A 704 -2.93 -11.00 39.46
CA LEU A 704 -2.56 -12.40 39.26
C LEU A 704 -1.18 -12.71 39.82
N VAL A 705 -0.19 -11.85 39.57
CA VAL A 705 1.18 -12.03 40.07
C VAL A 705 1.25 -11.96 41.61
N ASN A 706 0.46 -11.08 42.24
CA ASN A 706 0.40 -11.01 43.70
C ASN A 706 -0.31 -12.24 44.33
N LYS A 707 -1.25 -12.86 43.62
CA LYS A 707 -1.82 -14.15 44.02
C LYS A 707 -0.81 -15.28 43.85
N ALA A 708 -0.08 -15.31 42.73
CA ALA A 708 0.98 -16.28 42.49
C ALA A 708 2.07 -16.26 43.57
N SER A 709 2.51 -15.08 44.03
CA SER A 709 3.43 -14.97 45.17
C SER A 709 2.88 -15.58 46.46
N ARG A 710 1.58 -15.42 46.74
CA ARG A 710 0.95 -16.02 47.92
C ARG A 710 0.89 -17.54 47.81
N VAL A 711 0.47 -18.05 46.65
CA VAL A 711 0.44 -19.49 46.36
C VAL A 711 1.83 -20.11 46.51
N ILE A 712 2.90 -19.47 46.04
CA ILE A 712 4.28 -19.95 46.22
C ILE A 712 4.61 -20.12 47.71
N ASN A 713 4.36 -19.09 48.53
CA ASN A 713 4.66 -19.15 49.96
C ASN A 713 3.91 -20.28 50.67
N GLU A 714 2.63 -20.47 50.35
CA GLU A 714 1.85 -21.54 50.96
C GLU A 714 2.27 -22.94 50.46
N LEU A 715 2.64 -23.09 49.19
CA LEU A 715 3.19 -24.34 48.65
C LEU A 715 4.54 -24.69 49.30
N GLN A 716 5.41 -23.72 49.54
CA GLN A 716 6.67 -23.92 50.27
C GLN A 716 6.42 -24.38 51.71
N ARG A 717 5.42 -23.81 52.40
CA ARG A 717 5.03 -24.24 53.76
C ARG A 717 4.51 -25.67 53.78
N ILE A 718 3.58 -26.01 52.89
CA ILE A 718 3.04 -27.38 52.77
C ILE A 718 4.18 -28.38 52.54
N LYS A 719 5.14 -28.04 51.68
CA LYS A 719 6.31 -28.88 51.41
C LYS A 719 7.21 -29.07 52.63
N ALA A 720 7.36 -28.04 53.48
CA ALA A 720 8.14 -28.14 54.71
C ALA A 720 7.43 -28.96 55.80
N GLU A 721 6.10 -29.06 55.74
CA GLU A 721 5.25 -29.84 56.67
C GLU A 721 5.11 -31.32 56.27
N GLU A 722 5.60 -31.74 55.10
CA GLU A 722 5.53 -33.13 54.65
C GLU A 722 6.28 -34.08 55.62
N ASN A 723 5.52 -34.84 56.41
CA ASN A 723 6.06 -35.87 57.30
C ASN A 723 6.56 -37.09 56.50
N ASN A 724 7.81 -37.51 56.73
CA ASN A 724 8.44 -38.67 56.10
C ASN A 724 7.92 -40.05 56.57
N SER A 725 6.70 -40.12 57.11
CA SER A 725 6.10 -41.40 57.53
C SER A 725 5.80 -42.28 56.31
N GLU A 726 6.11 -43.58 56.40
CA GLU A 726 5.84 -44.54 55.33
C GLU A 726 4.33 -44.81 55.20
N VAL A 727 3.69 -44.19 54.22
CA VAL A 727 2.25 -44.31 53.95
C VAL A 727 2.01 -45.21 52.75
N TYR A 728 1.00 -46.06 52.80
CA TYR A 728 0.63 -46.92 51.68
C TYR A 728 0.27 -46.07 50.44
N GLY A 729 0.95 -46.29 49.32
CA GLY A 729 0.82 -45.46 48.10
C GLY A 729 1.90 -44.36 47.94
N GLN A 730 2.70 -44.07 48.97
CA GLN A 730 3.73 -43.00 48.94
C GLN A 730 4.76 -43.19 47.81
N LYS A 731 5.17 -44.42 47.51
CA LYS A 731 6.08 -44.71 46.39
C LYS A 731 5.56 -44.16 45.06
N TYR A 732 4.27 -44.34 44.77
CA TYR A 732 3.65 -43.85 43.55
C TYR A 732 3.52 -42.33 43.55
N LYS A 733 3.22 -41.72 44.70
CA LYS A 733 3.23 -40.24 44.86
C LYS A 733 4.61 -39.65 44.56
N ILE A 734 5.69 -40.22 45.09
CA ILE A 734 7.06 -39.76 44.81
C ILE A 734 7.40 -39.89 43.32
N GLN A 735 7.00 -41.00 42.68
CA GLN A 735 7.18 -41.17 41.24
C GLN A 735 6.39 -40.12 40.44
N GLY A 736 5.16 -39.82 40.87
CA GLY A 736 4.34 -38.74 40.33
C GLY A 736 5.02 -37.37 40.45
N ASP A 737 5.55 -37.04 41.64
CA ASP A 737 6.26 -35.78 41.90
C ASP A 737 7.47 -35.62 40.98
N GLN A 738 8.28 -36.67 40.82
CA GLN A 738 9.43 -36.67 39.91
C GLN A 738 9.01 -36.47 38.45
N LEU A 739 7.92 -37.09 38.02
CA LEU A 739 7.39 -36.94 36.66
C LEU A 739 6.82 -35.52 36.43
N ARG A 740 6.10 -34.98 37.42
CA ARG A 740 5.58 -33.62 37.39
C ARG A 740 6.70 -32.58 37.34
N GLN A 741 7.73 -32.72 38.16
CA GLN A 741 8.94 -31.87 38.15
C GLN A 741 9.68 -31.93 36.80
N LYS A 742 9.64 -33.09 36.12
CA LYS A 742 10.15 -33.26 34.75
C LYS A 742 9.17 -32.76 33.66
N GLY A 743 8.03 -32.17 34.04
CA GLY A 743 7.02 -31.64 33.12
C GLY A 743 6.19 -32.70 32.37
N LYS A 744 6.23 -33.98 32.80
CA LYS A 744 5.48 -35.09 32.19
C LYS A 744 4.14 -35.29 32.92
N LEU A 745 3.21 -34.35 32.71
CA LEU A 745 1.99 -34.26 33.53
C LEU A 745 1.06 -35.47 33.39
N LYS A 746 0.85 -36.00 32.17
CA LYS A 746 -0.01 -37.19 31.97
C LYS A 746 0.48 -38.42 32.73
N SER A 747 1.78 -38.70 32.66
CA SER A 747 2.38 -39.82 33.42
C SER A 747 2.36 -39.56 34.93
N ALA A 748 2.48 -38.30 35.37
CA ALA A 748 2.33 -37.96 36.77
C ALA A 748 0.90 -38.21 37.28
N VAL A 749 -0.13 -37.89 36.47
CA VAL A 749 -1.54 -38.19 36.78
C VAL A 749 -1.74 -39.69 37.00
N GLU A 750 -1.22 -40.55 36.13
CA GLU A 750 -1.30 -42.01 36.29
C GLU A 750 -0.70 -42.48 37.61
N MET A 751 0.47 -41.94 38.00
CA MET A 751 1.12 -42.31 39.27
C MET A 751 0.34 -41.81 40.49
N TYR A 752 -0.25 -40.61 40.43
CA TYR A 752 -1.10 -40.12 41.52
C TYR A 752 -2.41 -40.92 41.64
N GLN A 753 -3.00 -41.34 40.52
CA GLN A 753 -4.16 -42.24 40.53
C GLN A 753 -3.81 -43.59 41.15
N MET A 754 -2.65 -44.19 40.80
CA MET A 754 -2.17 -45.41 41.46
C MET A 754 -1.93 -45.21 42.96
N ALA A 755 -1.44 -44.05 43.39
CA ALA A 755 -1.29 -43.74 44.81
C ALA A 755 -2.65 -43.73 45.53
N LEU A 756 -3.69 -43.17 44.90
CA LEU A 756 -5.06 -43.11 45.41
C LEU A 756 -5.78 -44.47 45.38
N GLU A 757 -5.47 -45.35 44.42
CA GLU A 757 -5.93 -46.74 44.43
C GLU A 757 -5.38 -47.53 45.63
N LYS A 758 -4.15 -47.23 46.05
CA LYS A 758 -3.53 -47.85 47.22
C LYS A 758 -4.06 -47.26 48.53
N ASN A 759 -4.29 -45.96 48.57
CA ASN A 759 -4.86 -45.27 49.72
C ASN A 759 -5.80 -44.16 49.27
N SER A 760 -7.10 -44.42 49.35
CA SER A 760 -8.14 -43.49 48.92
C SER A 760 -8.25 -42.22 49.78
N TYR A 761 -7.56 -42.16 50.93
CA TYR A 761 -7.49 -41.00 51.82
C TYR A 761 -6.17 -40.24 51.71
N TYR A 762 -5.35 -40.52 50.69
CA TYR A 762 -4.05 -39.89 50.57
C TYR A 762 -4.14 -38.45 50.02
N GLY A 763 -4.25 -37.48 50.93
CA GLY A 763 -4.49 -36.06 50.61
C GLY A 763 -3.46 -35.43 49.66
N ASP A 764 -2.17 -35.76 49.78
CA ASP A 764 -1.13 -35.16 48.92
C ASP A 764 -1.26 -35.59 47.46
N ALA A 765 -1.69 -36.84 47.21
CA ALA A 765 -1.92 -37.34 45.87
C ALA A 765 -3.12 -36.64 45.22
N TYR A 766 -4.22 -36.42 45.96
CA TYR A 766 -5.34 -35.59 45.46
C TYR A 766 -4.90 -34.15 45.18
N PHE A 767 -4.03 -33.58 46.01
CA PHE A 767 -3.63 -32.18 45.89
C PHE A 767 -2.78 -31.97 44.64
N ASN A 768 -1.78 -32.82 44.45
CA ASN A 768 -0.92 -32.79 43.27
C ASN A 768 -1.70 -33.11 41.99
N LEU A 769 -2.68 -34.01 42.05
CA LEU A 769 -3.60 -34.26 40.96
C LEU A 769 -4.42 -32.99 40.63
N GLY A 770 -4.98 -32.32 41.63
CA GLY A 770 -5.73 -31.07 41.46
C GLY A 770 -4.90 -29.94 40.85
N LEU A 771 -3.63 -29.80 41.24
CA LEU A 771 -2.69 -28.85 40.66
C LEU A 771 -2.48 -29.13 39.16
N ILE A 772 -2.24 -30.39 38.79
CA ILE A 772 -2.07 -30.78 37.38
C ILE A 772 -3.35 -30.53 36.58
N GLN A 773 -4.51 -30.92 37.11
CA GLN A 773 -5.79 -30.73 36.42
C GLN A 773 -6.12 -29.23 36.23
N SER A 774 -5.69 -28.37 37.16
CA SER A 774 -5.84 -26.91 37.03
C SER A 774 -5.09 -26.36 35.82
N VAL A 775 -3.87 -26.86 35.60
CA VAL A 775 -2.98 -26.45 34.51
C VAL A 775 -3.42 -27.02 33.16
N MET A 776 -3.89 -28.27 33.16
CA MET A 776 -4.48 -28.92 31.99
C MET A 776 -5.87 -28.37 31.65
N GLN A 777 -6.39 -27.43 32.46
CA GLN A 777 -7.70 -26.77 32.30
C GLN A 777 -8.90 -27.71 32.42
N ASN A 778 -8.72 -28.83 33.13
CA ASN A 778 -9.79 -29.78 33.44
C ASN A 778 -10.54 -29.33 34.70
N TYR A 779 -11.13 -28.13 34.65
CA TYR A 779 -11.66 -27.43 35.82
C TYR A 779 -12.82 -28.14 36.52
N GLN A 780 -13.55 -29.00 35.81
CA GLN A 780 -14.57 -29.84 36.41
C GLN A 780 -13.95 -30.89 37.34
N GLU A 781 -12.83 -31.49 36.92
CA GLU A 781 -12.10 -32.46 37.73
C GLU A 781 -11.46 -31.79 38.95
N VAL A 782 -10.93 -30.58 38.78
CA VAL A 782 -10.43 -29.77 39.91
C VAL A 782 -11.55 -29.53 40.93
N LYS A 783 -12.77 -29.22 40.49
CA LYS A 783 -13.92 -29.02 41.39
C LYS A 783 -14.28 -30.31 42.13
N ASN A 784 -14.26 -31.45 41.44
CA ASN A 784 -14.50 -32.76 42.07
C ASN A 784 -13.45 -33.06 43.14
N ILE A 785 -12.17 -32.78 42.85
CA ILE A 785 -11.05 -32.97 43.78
C ILE A 785 -11.19 -32.04 45.01
N ILE A 786 -11.54 -30.77 44.81
CA ILE A 786 -11.75 -29.81 45.90
C ILE A 786 -12.83 -30.29 46.87
N ASN A 787 -13.95 -30.83 46.36
CA ASN A 787 -15.04 -31.34 47.21
C ASN A 787 -14.59 -32.51 48.11
N ASN A 788 -13.57 -33.27 47.73
CA ASN A 788 -13.02 -34.34 48.56
C ASN A 788 -12.20 -33.81 49.74
N PHE A 789 -11.67 -32.59 49.64
CA PHE A 789 -10.91 -31.93 50.71
C PHE A 789 -11.78 -31.19 51.72
N ASP A 790 -12.91 -30.64 51.28
CA ASP A 790 -13.79 -29.82 52.13
C ASP A 790 -14.45 -30.60 53.30
N ASN A 791 -14.35 -31.95 53.30
CA ASN A 791 -14.88 -32.81 54.36
C ASN A 791 -13.86 -33.10 55.49
N ASP A 792 -12.62 -32.64 55.39
CA ASP A 792 -11.56 -32.84 56.39
C ASP A 792 -10.95 -31.50 56.81
N TYR A 793 -11.09 -31.14 58.10
CA TYR A 793 -10.62 -29.88 58.67
C TYR A 793 -9.12 -29.64 58.43
N PHE A 794 -8.32 -30.72 58.36
CA PHE A 794 -6.87 -30.62 58.15
C PHE A 794 -6.47 -30.40 56.68
N GLN A 795 -7.40 -30.47 55.73
CA GLN A 795 -7.12 -30.31 54.30
C GLN A 795 -7.72 -29.03 53.68
N GLN A 796 -8.40 -28.18 54.47
CA GLN A 796 -9.01 -26.93 53.97
C GLN A 796 -7.99 -25.99 53.30
N ASN A 797 -6.77 -25.87 53.85
CA ASN A 797 -5.71 -25.05 53.26
C ASN A 797 -5.36 -25.52 51.82
N LYS A 798 -5.36 -26.84 51.57
CA LYS A 798 -5.08 -27.41 50.24
C LYS A 798 -6.22 -27.12 49.26
N ALA A 799 -7.48 -27.18 49.72
CA ALA A 799 -8.65 -26.82 48.93
C ALA A 799 -8.61 -25.36 48.47
N ASP A 800 -8.25 -24.44 49.36
CA ASP A 800 -8.16 -23.01 49.04
C ASP A 800 -7.01 -22.69 48.07
N ILE A 801 -5.85 -23.33 48.23
CA ILE A 801 -4.77 -23.21 47.26
C ILE A 801 -5.17 -23.74 45.90
N LEU A 802 -5.93 -24.84 45.81
CA LEU A 802 -6.44 -25.34 44.53
C LEU A 802 -7.43 -24.37 43.88
N LYS A 803 -8.28 -23.69 44.65
CA LYS A 803 -9.16 -22.63 44.14
C LYS A 803 -8.33 -21.46 43.59
N GLU A 804 -7.29 -21.04 44.30
CA GLU A 804 -6.39 -19.98 43.83
C GLU A 804 -5.59 -20.40 42.59
N MET A 805 -5.04 -21.61 42.59
CA MET A 805 -4.26 -22.13 41.45
C MET A 805 -5.12 -22.29 40.20
N LYS A 806 -6.37 -22.75 40.36
CA LYS A 806 -7.35 -22.76 39.27
C LYS A 806 -7.53 -21.35 38.68
N ALA A 807 -7.75 -20.34 39.53
CA ALA A 807 -7.92 -18.96 39.09
C ALA A 807 -6.64 -18.38 38.42
N LEU A 808 -5.45 -18.79 38.87
CA LEU A 808 -4.19 -18.42 38.22
C LEU A 808 -4.06 -19.07 36.83
N CYS A 809 -4.42 -20.34 36.70
CA CYS A 809 -4.38 -21.08 35.44
C CYS A 809 -5.42 -20.57 34.42
N GLU A 810 -6.57 -20.10 34.87
CA GLU A 810 -7.54 -19.40 34.00
C GLU A 810 -6.93 -18.14 33.36
N GLY A 811 -5.94 -17.52 34.01
CA GLY A 811 -5.20 -16.37 33.49
C GLY A 811 -4.13 -16.69 32.44
N VAL A 812 -3.84 -17.97 32.16
CA VAL A 812 -2.84 -18.42 31.16
C VAL A 812 -3.39 -18.38 29.72
N ASN A 813 -4.72 -18.34 29.57
CA ASN A 813 -5.44 -18.36 28.28
C ASN A 813 -5.55 -17.00 27.58
#